data_AF-W8C4V4-F1
#
_entry.id   AF-W8C4V4-F1
#
_cell.length_a   1.000
_cell.length_b   1.000
_cell.length_c   1.000
_cell.angle_alpha   90.00
_cell.angle_beta   90.00
_cell.angle_gamma   90.00
#
_symmetry.space_group_name_H-M   'P 1'
#
loop_
_entity.id
_entity.type
_entity.pdbx_description
1 polymer ?
#
loop_
_entity_poly.entity_id
_entity_poly.type
_entity_poly.pdbx_seq_one_letter_code
_entity_poly.pdbx_strand_id
1 'polypeptide(L)'
;MKIQKNSYQAFLSILLHAAFVSACVVKVPTPKTRLSLVTMRRYGLDADCPTCSPHYNPLVLRTVKDTFTDTEEVCCEGYIRDPKSWDCLPKCVDCKTGKCVRPDVCLCADGFNNLKNSTVCEAECSDPCINGYCLEPEKCACNEGYSFINGSNTDCQTKCLTDCTNGRCDSKELCTCNFGYQRNETLGLCVPICEEPCENGVCKAPNECNCHSGYELRLGTLGKCEPVCQGGCPNGYCSAPNVCKCEAGYYNLIGLACVPSCKDKCVNAHCTAPNQCTCLEGYIYRNDSRTECEPTCARGCENGFCNQPGRCECHEGYTQVEPHVCKPNCEKDCINGYCSAPDTCTCNEGYVFRNGSHFECVPHCPRGCKNGECVSPGVCSCLPGYQSLLFYLCIPVCTHSCVHGTCTAPDTCRCFSGYRPNSERSYECEPVCNFDCGHGHCIAPGVCQCDDGYTKKWLTGRCEPHCAQKCINSICTVGGVCRCYEGFRLRKGSNAICDPICLPQCINSNCVEPDMCECWTGYEETRHHNFCVAHCRPACENGKCVAPNKCQCSDGHRVTNASEPHRCRAICKETCINAECLRPDECVCLAGYEFLNGSRTECSPKCEQDCGHGRCIGANACSCDLGYRLSLANDTDLAVCVAYCNDWNCLNGKCDVNGICQCVQGLVYNERRGACVSELGVINGQVVRVSLPRWAIGGMSLLLIALGSLALLLVYREYARRRFREKHGVRLIENPSFGVVMSGAGEEDGLNMQEEEES
;
A
#
# COMPACT_ATOMS: atom_id res chain seq x y z
N MET A 1 -8.40 -23.67 -5.09
CA MET A 1 -8.84 -22.28 -4.80
C MET A 1 -7.67 -21.47 -4.25
N LYS A 2 -6.89 -20.75 -5.08
CA LYS A 2 -5.74 -19.97 -4.59
C LYS A 2 -5.27 -18.83 -5.52
N ILE A 3 -6.20 -18.14 -6.21
CA ILE A 3 -5.86 -17.08 -7.19
C ILE A 3 -6.57 -15.73 -6.91
N GLN A 4 -7.70 -15.69 -6.19
CA GLN A 4 -8.52 -14.47 -6.06
C GLN A 4 -8.28 -13.59 -4.81
N LYS A 5 -7.22 -13.81 -4.02
CA LYS A 5 -6.98 -13.01 -2.78
C LYS A 5 -6.03 -11.81 -2.95
N ASN A 6 -5.14 -11.81 -3.95
CA ASN A 6 -4.03 -10.83 -4.00
C ASN A 6 -4.42 -9.43 -4.49
N SER A 7 -5.53 -9.26 -5.22
CA SER A 7 -5.90 -7.94 -5.78
C SER A 7 -6.49 -6.98 -4.73
N TYR A 8 -7.27 -7.51 -3.76
CA TYR A 8 -7.85 -6.69 -2.69
C TYR A 8 -6.82 -6.21 -1.67
N GLN A 9 -5.80 -7.03 -1.42
CA GLN A 9 -4.77 -6.74 -0.41
C GLN A 9 -3.77 -5.68 -0.89
N ALA A 10 -3.47 -5.63 -2.20
CA ALA A 10 -2.69 -4.55 -2.81
C ALA A 10 -3.40 -3.19 -2.74
N PHE A 11 -4.70 -3.14 -3.06
CA PHE A 11 -5.49 -1.90 -2.97
C PHE A 11 -5.63 -1.39 -1.53
N LEU A 12 -5.78 -2.28 -0.54
CA LEU A 12 -5.77 -1.89 0.87
C LEU A 12 -4.41 -1.33 1.31
N SER A 13 -3.29 -1.96 0.94
CA SER A 13 -1.95 -1.46 1.28
C SER A 13 -1.66 -0.09 0.67
N ILE A 14 -2.11 0.19 -0.56
CA ILE A 14 -1.94 1.50 -1.21
C ILE A 14 -2.75 2.58 -0.47
N LEU A 15 -3.99 2.29 -0.07
CA LEU A 15 -4.81 3.20 0.74
C LEU A 15 -4.26 3.42 2.16
N LEU A 16 -3.66 2.41 2.79
CA LEU A 16 -2.99 2.58 4.08
C LEU A 16 -1.66 3.34 3.98
N HIS A 17 -0.89 3.19 2.90
CA HIS A 17 0.37 3.92 2.71
C HIS A 17 0.15 5.44 2.51
N ALA A 18 -1.02 5.86 2.03
CA ALA A 18 -1.36 7.28 1.91
C ALA A 18 -1.73 7.97 3.23
N ALA A 19 -1.93 7.21 4.33
CA ALA A 19 -2.52 7.72 5.57
C ALA A 19 -1.52 8.02 6.71
N PHE A 20 -0.23 7.69 6.56
CA PHE A 20 0.75 7.69 7.66
C PHE A 20 2.01 8.57 7.42
N VAL A 21 1.83 9.76 6.85
CA VAL A 21 2.83 10.86 6.95
C VAL A 21 2.14 12.13 7.41
N SER A 22 1.94 12.26 8.72
CA SER A 22 1.31 13.43 9.33
C SER A 22 2.32 14.56 9.56
N ALA A 23 2.38 15.53 8.63
CA ALA A 23 3.13 16.77 8.82
C ALA A 23 2.43 17.70 9.85
N CYS A 24 3.20 18.54 10.56
CA CYS A 24 2.72 19.32 11.72
C CYS A 24 3.24 20.77 11.70
N VAL A 25 2.35 21.78 11.78
CA VAL A 25 2.65 23.23 11.65
C VAL A 25 1.81 24.15 12.59
N VAL A 26 2.27 25.39 12.87
CA VAL A 26 1.73 26.37 13.88
C VAL A 26 1.84 27.84 13.40
N LYS A 27 0.95 28.77 13.84
CA LYS A 27 0.85 30.20 13.40
C LYS A 27 1.30 31.28 14.42
N VAL A 28 1.84 32.43 13.96
CA VAL A 28 2.32 33.59 14.78
C VAL A 28 2.15 35.00 14.13
N PRO A 29 1.93 36.11 14.90
CA PRO A 29 1.68 37.48 14.38
C PRO A 29 2.88 38.46 14.31
N THR A 30 2.81 39.49 13.44
CA THR A 30 3.88 40.49 13.13
C THR A 30 3.37 41.93 12.79
N PRO A 31 4.13 43.03 13.02
CA PRO A 31 3.74 44.42 12.69
C PRO A 31 4.31 45.03 11.38
N LYS A 32 3.59 46.00 10.76
CA LYS A 32 3.88 46.68 9.46
C LYS A 32 3.60 48.21 9.48
N THR A 33 4.06 48.99 8.48
CA THR A 33 3.96 50.48 8.47
C THR A 33 3.77 51.11 7.07
N ARG A 34 3.08 52.26 6.93
CA ARG A 34 2.80 52.98 5.65
C ARG A 34 3.31 54.44 5.63
N LEU A 35 3.37 55.08 4.46
CA LEU A 35 3.89 56.44 4.24
C LEU A 35 3.01 57.30 3.28
N SER A 36 2.84 58.59 3.56
CA SER A 36 2.06 59.58 2.76
C SER A 36 2.90 60.82 2.39
N LEU A 37 2.69 61.42 1.21
CA LEU A 37 3.47 62.57 0.70
C LEU A 37 2.72 63.91 0.82
N VAL A 38 3.38 64.95 1.33
CA VAL A 38 2.87 66.34 1.42
C VAL A 38 3.85 67.36 0.83
N THR A 39 3.33 68.43 0.21
CA THR A 39 4.12 69.54 -0.35
C THR A 39 4.35 70.62 0.70
N MET A 40 5.60 70.80 1.10
CA MET A 40 6.00 71.84 2.06
C MET A 40 6.92 72.88 1.43
N ARG A 41 6.81 74.13 1.87
CA ARG A 41 7.72 75.21 1.50
C ARG A 41 8.91 75.20 2.47
N ARG A 42 10.13 75.09 1.94
CA ARG A 42 11.34 75.15 2.75
C ARG A 42 11.75 76.60 2.95
N TYR A 43 11.61 77.11 4.17
CA TYR A 43 12.18 78.39 4.57
C TYR A 43 13.70 78.27 4.65
N GLY A 44 14.41 79.07 3.85
CA GLY A 44 15.88 79.06 3.75
C GLY A 44 16.59 79.69 4.94
N LEU A 45 17.87 79.32 5.13
CA LEU A 45 18.77 79.75 6.22
C LEU A 45 19.85 80.74 5.73
N ASP A 46 19.63 81.45 4.63
CA ASP A 46 20.62 82.36 4.03
C ASP A 46 20.39 83.83 4.42
N ALA A 47 21.47 84.49 4.83
CA ALA A 47 21.45 85.75 5.59
C ALA A 47 21.53 87.06 4.74
N ASP A 48 21.31 87.00 3.43
CA ASP A 48 21.38 88.19 2.54
C ASP A 48 20.07 88.41 1.75
N CYS A 49 18.95 88.63 2.46
CA CYS A 49 17.70 89.11 1.85
C CYS A 49 16.88 90.04 2.78
N PRO A 50 16.97 91.39 2.62
CA PRO A 50 16.24 92.36 3.43
C PRO A 50 14.72 92.38 3.21
N THR A 51 14.21 91.80 2.12
CA THR A 51 12.77 91.67 1.82
C THR A 51 12.47 90.32 1.19
N CYS A 52 12.25 89.30 2.03
CA CYS A 52 11.94 87.93 1.59
C CYS A 52 10.52 87.82 1.01
N SER A 53 10.35 88.22 -0.26
CA SER A 53 9.16 87.90 -1.06
C SER A 53 9.10 86.39 -1.36
N PRO A 54 7.92 85.75 -1.51
CA PRO A 54 7.78 84.29 -1.57
C PRO A 54 8.40 83.56 -2.80
N HIS A 55 9.22 84.22 -3.61
CA HIS A 55 9.86 83.66 -4.80
C HIS A 55 11.16 82.85 -4.56
N TYR A 56 11.79 82.95 -3.38
CA TYR A 56 13.12 82.34 -3.13
C TYR A 56 13.13 81.04 -2.29
N ASN A 57 11.98 80.61 -1.75
CA ASN A 57 11.88 79.39 -0.92
C ASN A 57 11.41 78.18 -1.76
N PRO A 58 12.24 77.13 -1.96
CA PRO A 58 11.88 75.99 -2.79
C PRO A 58 10.81 75.10 -2.13
N LEU A 59 9.89 74.59 -2.95
CA LEU A 59 8.94 73.56 -2.54
C LEU A 59 9.63 72.19 -2.47
N VAL A 60 9.33 71.41 -1.43
CA VAL A 60 9.86 70.06 -1.19
C VAL A 60 8.73 69.11 -0.81
N LEU A 61 8.77 67.89 -1.36
CA LEU A 61 7.88 66.81 -0.93
C LEU A 61 8.48 66.10 0.29
N ARG A 62 7.68 65.82 1.32
CA ARG A 62 8.08 65.03 2.49
C ARG A 62 7.09 63.93 2.82
N THR A 63 7.59 62.85 3.43
CA THR A 63 6.81 61.69 3.85
C THR A 63 6.42 61.74 5.33
N VAL A 64 5.18 61.33 5.64
CA VAL A 64 4.61 61.14 6.99
C VAL A 64 4.24 59.65 7.17
N LYS A 65 4.30 59.05 8.38
CA LYS A 65 4.30 57.59 8.61
C LYS A 65 3.24 57.09 9.63
N ASP A 66 2.55 55.97 9.32
CA ASP A 66 1.58 55.26 10.21
C ASP A 66 1.89 53.74 10.35
N THR A 67 1.24 52.98 11.26
CA THR A 67 1.55 51.55 11.61
C THR A 67 0.32 50.60 11.79
N PHE A 68 0.47 49.27 11.56
CA PHE A 68 -0.57 48.18 11.65
C PHE A 68 0.02 46.72 11.81
N THR A 69 -0.75 45.61 11.72
CA THR A 69 -0.32 44.18 12.03
C THR A 69 -0.83 43.04 11.08
N ASP A 70 -0.19 41.84 11.09
CA ASP A 70 -0.31 40.66 10.15
C ASP A 70 0.17 39.27 10.77
N THR A 71 0.24 38.11 10.04
CA THR A 71 0.57 36.71 10.57
C THR A 71 1.29 35.67 9.62
N GLU A 72 2.02 34.65 10.14
CA GLU A 72 2.86 33.61 9.42
C GLU A 72 2.90 32.16 10.07
N GLU A 73 3.45 31.09 9.43
CA GLU A 73 3.45 29.64 9.84
C GLU A 73 4.83 28.88 9.94
N VAL A 74 5.00 27.95 10.91
CA VAL A 74 6.25 27.16 11.19
C VAL A 74 6.02 25.67 11.60
N CYS A 75 7.02 24.76 11.48
CA CYS A 75 6.91 23.31 11.81
C CYS A 75 7.03 22.96 13.33
N CYS A 76 6.50 21.79 13.72
CA CYS A 76 6.58 21.22 15.08
C CYS A 76 7.93 20.56 15.44
N GLU A 77 8.18 20.39 16.75
CA GLU A 77 9.38 19.75 17.30
C GLU A 77 9.50 18.25 16.94
N GLY A 78 10.73 17.76 16.72
CA GLY A 78 11.00 16.40 16.25
C GLY A 78 10.86 16.18 14.74
N TYR A 79 10.39 17.19 14.00
CA TYR A 79 10.28 17.19 12.55
C TYR A 79 11.20 18.26 11.93
N ILE A 80 11.67 18.01 10.71
CA ILE A 80 12.51 18.93 9.93
C ILE A 80 11.84 19.24 8.59
N ARG A 81 11.90 20.50 8.10
CA ARG A 81 11.44 20.81 6.74
C ARG A 81 12.37 20.15 5.73
N ASP A 82 11.83 19.35 4.82
CA ASP A 82 12.57 18.90 3.65
C ASP A 82 12.81 20.07 2.68
N PRO A 83 14.06 20.40 2.31
CA PRO A 83 14.37 21.51 1.41
C PRO A 83 13.86 21.33 -0.04
N LYS A 84 13.28 20.19 -0.41
CA LYS A 84 12.70 19.94 -1.74
C LYS A 84 11.17 20.01 -1.76
N SER A 85 10.49 19.34 -0.83
CA SER A 85 9.01 19.30 -0.75
C SER A 85 8.42 20.38 0.17
N TRP A 86 9.23 21.04 1.02
CA TRP A 86 8.82 21.96 2.09
C TRP A 86 8.01 21.35 3.24
N ASP A 87 7.67 20.06 3.16
CA ASP A 87 6.95 19.30 4.18
C ASP A 87 7.80 19.03 5.43
N CYS A 88 7.15 18.92 6.60
CA CYS A 88 7.81 18.59 7.87
C CYS A 88 7.94 17.05 8.01
N LEU A 89 9.15 16.48 7.95
CA LEU A 89 9.43 15.04 8.03
C LEU A 89 10.06 14.61 9.37
N PRO A 90 9.79 13.38 9.86
CA PRO A 90 10.32 12.88 11.15
C PRO A 90 11.80 12.47 11.09
N LYS A 91 12.49 12.53 12.23
CA LYS A 91 13.93 12.23 12.37
C LYS A 91 14.20 10.91 13.13
N CYS A 92 15.08 10.05 12.62
CA CYS A 92 15.54 8.81 13.27
C CYS A 92 17.08 8.73 13.31
N VAL A 93 17.64 7.83 14.14
CA VAL A 93 19.10 7.73 14.40
C VAL A 93 19.90 6.90 13.37
N ASP A 94 19.63 5.61 13.16
CA ASP A 94 20.40 4.76 12.21
C ASP A 94 19.59 3.61 11.55
N CYS A 95 18.65 3.98 10.70
CA CYS A 95 17.59 3.11 10.15
C CYS A 95 17.97 2.35 8.86
N LYS A 96 19.14 1.68 8.82
CA LYS A 96 19.80 1.25 7.56
C LYS A 96 18.95 0.41 6.60
N THR A 97 18.26 -0.62 7.08
CA THR A 97 17.46 -1.57 6.28
C THR A 97 15.96 -1.44 6.54
N GLY A 98 15.49 -0.20 6.75
CA GLY A 98 14.09 0.11 7.05
C GLY A 98 13.68 1.55 6.70
N LYS A 99 12.47 1.95 7.09
CA LYS A 99 11.94 3.31 6.93
C LYS A 99 11.58 3.93 8.29
N CYS A 100 11.94 5.20 8.48
CA CYS A 100 11.54 6.00 9.65
C CYS A 100 10.08 6.46 9.48
N VAL A 101 9.18 6.03 10.37
CA VAL A 101 7.73 6.33 10.29
C VAL A 101 7.24 7.34 11.33
N ARG A 102 8.04 7.55 12.38
CA ARG A 102 7.83 8.49 13.49
C ARG A 102 9.20 8.74 14.13
N PRO A 103 9.44 9.85 14.86
CA PRO A 103 10.73 10.03 15.52
C PRO A 103 11.14 8.81 16.34
N ASP A 104 12.37 8.37 16.12
CA ASP A 104 13.02 7.19 16.72
C ASP A 104 12.32 5.83 16.56
N VAL A 105 11.49 5.66 15.51
CA VAL A 105 10.83 4.37 15.19
C VAL A 105 11.11 3.92 13.74
N CYS A 106 11.79 2.78 13.62
CA CYS A 106 12.09 2.11 12.35
C CYS A 106 11.10 0.99 12.01
N LEU A 107 10.70 0.92 10.74
CA LEU A 107 9.97 -0.20 10.14
C LEU A 107 10.93 -0.97 9.22
N CYS A 108 11.30 -2.20 9.61
CA CYS A 108 12.26 -3.05 8.90
C CYS A 108 11.69 -3.63 7.58
N ALA A 109 12.59 -3.99 6.67
CA ALA A 109 12.26 -4.75 5.46
C ALA A 109 12.03 -6.25 5.75
N ASP A 110 11.37 -6.95 4.83
CA ASP A 110 11.04 -8.38 4.96
C ASP A 110 12.29 -9.25 5.23
N GLY A 111 12.19 -10.17 6.19
CA GLY A 111 13.32 -11.01 6.65
C GLY A 111 14.20 -10.36 7.73
N PHE A 112 13.86 -9.15 8.20
CA PHE A 112 14.57 -8.46 9.28
C PHE A 112 13.61 -7.98 10.39
N ASN A 113 14.03 -8.05 11.64
CA ASN A 113 13.28 -7.57 12.80
C ASN A 113 14.10 -6.61 13.68
N ASN A 114 13.43 -5.77 14.48
CA ASN A 114 14.06 -4.83 15.41
C ASN A 114 13.77 -5.17 16.89
N LEU A 115 13.62 -6.46 17.21
CA LEU A 115 13.17 -6.93 18.53
C LEU A 115 14.11 -6.54 19.68
N LYS A 116 15.42 -6.36 19.43
CA LYS A 116 16.40 -5.96 20.45
C LYS A 116 16.55 -4.45 20.61
N ASN A 117 16.26 -3.66 19.57
CA ASN A 117 16.42 -2.20 19.55
C ASN A 117 15.53 -1.60 18.45
N SER A 118 14.55 -0.78 18.82
CA SER A 118 13.56 -0.20 17.88
C SER A 118 14.14 0.68 16.76
N THR A 119 15.42 1.01 16.82
CA THR A 119 16.15 1.81 15.82
C THR A 119 17.01 0.98 14.85
N VAL A 120 17.20 -0.32 15.06
CA VAL A 120 18.12 -1.18 14.27
C VAL A 120 17.46 -2.50 13.88
N CYS A 121 17.67 -2.96 12.64
CA CYS A 121 17.08 -4.19 12.09
C CYS A 121 18.14 -5.30 11.92
N GLU A 122 17.88 -6.49 12.47
CA GLU A 122 18.71 -7.72 12.39
C GLU A 122 18.00 -8.81 11.57
N ALA A 123 18.75 -9.72 10.94
CA ALA A 123 18.21 -10.76 10.05
C ALA A 123 17.59 -11.95 10.81
N GLU A 124 16.56 -12.57 10.23
CA GLU A 124 15.82 -13.72 10.79
C GLU A 124 15.76 -14.88 9.78
N CYS A 125 15.79 -16.12 10.28
CA CYS A 125 15.77 -17.36 9.48
C CYS A 125 14.64 -18.27 9.94
N SER A 126 13.94 -18.92 8.99
CA SER A 126 12.73 -19.69 9.28
C SER A 126 12.99 -20.96 10.12
N ASP A 127 14.10 -21.64 9.89
CA ASP A 127 14.55 -22.81 10.66
C ASP A 127 15.84 -22.49 11.46
N PRO A 128 15.98 -22.97 12.72
CA PRO A 128 17.14 -22.67 13.57
C PRO A 128 18.39 -23.47 13.17
N CYS A 129 19.53 -22.78 13.02
CA CYS A 129 20.83 -23.41 12.74
C CYS A 129 21.35 -24.21 13.96
N ILE A 130 21.53 -25.53 13.82
CA ILE A 130 22.04 -26.39 14.89
C ILE A 130 23.58 -26.42 14.80
N ASN A 131 24.26 -26.10 15.91
CA ASN A 131 25.73 -25.95 15.98
C ASN A 131 26.30 -24.91 14.97
N GLY A 132 25.53 -23.85 14.71
CA GLY A 132 25.88 -22.76 13.80
C GLY A 132 25.11 -21.45 14.06
N TYR A 133 25.24 -20.47 13.16
CA TYR A 133 24.55 -19.18 13.24
C TYR A 133 24.07 -18.69 11.87
N CYS A 134 23.07 -17.79 11.83
CA CYS A 134 22.54 -17.24 10.59
C CYS A 134 23.26 -15.96 10.14
N LEU A 135 23.54 -15.86 8.84
CA LEU A 135 24.27 -14.77 8.20
C LEU A 135 23.35 -13.80 7.44
N GLU A 136 22.37 -14.37 6.76
CA GLU A 136 21.37 -13.72 5.90
C GLU A 136 20.08 -14.54 6.04
N PRO A 137 18.88 -14.01 5.69
CA PRO A 137 17.66 -14.80 5.73
C PRO A 137 17.81 -16.14 4.99
N GLU A 138 17.40 -17.23 5.65
CA GLU A 138 17.52 -18.62 5.18
C GLU A 138 18.96 -19.19 5.02
N LYS A 139 20.00 -18.60 5.63
CA LYS A 139 21.39 -19.02 5.42
C LYS A 139 22.24 -19.20 6.69
N CYS A 140 22.50 -20.46 7.05
CA CYS A 140 23.30 -20.89 8.20
C CYS A 140 24.80 -21.12 7.88
N ALA A 141 25.65 -21.02 8.91
CA ALA A 141 27.07 -21.42 8.88
C ALA A 141 27.45 -22.24 10.14
N CYS A 142 28.19 -23.35 9.97
CA CYS A 142 28.67 -24.21 11.07
C CYS A 142 29.81 -23.55 11.89
N ASN A 143 29.93 -23.97 13.15
CA ASN A 143 31.07 -23.64 14.02
C ASN A 143 32.36 -24.43 13.66
N GLU A 144 33.53 -23.92 14.04
CA GLU A 144 34.83 -24.56 13.72
C GLU A 144 34.96 -25.99 14.23
N GLY A 145 35.59 -26.86 13.44
CA GLY A 145 35.79 -28.29 13.75
C GLY A 145 34.65 -29.22 13.31
N TYR A 146 33.54 -28.66 12.83
CA TYR A 146 32.38 -29.39 12.30
C TYR A 146 32.21 -29.15 10.80
N SER A 147 31.71 -30.14 10.06
CA SER A 147 31.29 -30.01 8.67
C SER A 147 29.84 -30.46 8.53
N PHE A 148 29.04 -29.80 7.67
CA PHE A 148 27.65 -30.17 7.42
C PHE A 148 27.48 -31.69 7.22
N ILE A 149 26.47 -32.26 7.86
CA ILE A 149 26.07 -33.65 7.64
C ILE A 149 25.63 -33.78 6.17
N ASN A 150 26.02 -34.86 5.49
CA ASN A 150 25.74 -35.06 4.06
C ASN A 150 24.24 -34.87 3.75
N GLY A 151 23.89 -33.73 3.13
CA GLY A 151 22.52 -33.37 2.75
C GLY A 151 21.80 -32.38 3.68
N SER A 152 22.41 -31.92 4.77
CA SER A 152 21.85 -30.89 5.65
C SER A 152 22.47 -29.51 5.41
N ASN A 153 21.64 -28.46 5.41
CA ASN A 153 22.06 -27.06 5.41
C ASN A 153 22.01 -26.42 6.82
N THR A 154 21.66 -27.20 7.86
CA THR A 154 21.39 -26.69 9.21
C THR A 154 22.06 -27.50 10.35
N ASP A 155 22.83 -28.56 10.06
CA ASP A 155 23.40 -29.48 11.08
C ASP A 155 24.78 -30.08 10.68
N CYS A 156 25.70 -30.32 11.64
CA CYS A 156 27.16 -30.47 11.41
C CYS A 156 27.88 -31.58 12.29
N GLN A 157 28.90 -32.30 11.76
CA GLN A 157 29.59 -33.48 12.38
C GLN A 157 31.14 -33.60 12.07
N THR A 158 31.86 -34.63 12.59
CA THR A 158 33.35 -34.85 12.63
C THR A 158 33.90 -36.10 11.86
N LYS A 159 35.24 -36.37 11.78
CA LYS A 159 35.91 -37.39 10.88
C LYS A 159 37.13 -38.18 11.45
N CYS A 160 37.41 -39.41 10.93
CA CYS A 160 38.58 -40.32 11.19
C CYS A 160 39.10 -41.01 9.89
N LEU A 161 40.18 -41.83 9.92
CA LEU A 161 41.03 -42.04 8.72
C LEU A 161 41.67 -43.44 8.39
N THR A 162 41.51 -44.53 9.17
CA THR A 162 42.39 -45.73 9.03
C THR A 162 41.70 -47.11 9.11
N ASP A 163 42.35 -48.17 8.58
CA ASP A 163 41.77 -49.53 8.41
C ASP A 163 42.17 -50.53 9.52
N CYS A 164 41.18 -51.22 10.10
CA CYS A 164 41.28 -52.04 11.31
C CYS A 164 40.40 -53.30 11.24
N THR A 165 40.62 -54.19 10.26
CA THR A 165 39.83 -55.45 10.16
C THR A 165 39.99 -56.34 11.40
N ASN A 166 38.86 -56.81 11.95
CA ASN A 166 38.76 -57.56 13.22
C ASN A 166 39.22 -56.81 14.50
N GLY A 167 39.14 -55.47 14.49
CA GLY A 167 39.34 -54.63 15.66
C GLY A 167 38.59 -53.29 15.60
N ARG A 168 38.81 -52.42 16.59
CA ARG A 168 38.25 -51.06 16.68
C ARG A 168 39.36 -50.00 16.69
N CYS A 169 39.18 -48.92 15.94
CA CYS A 169 40.11 -47.79 15.85
C CYS A 169 39.89 -46.79 17.01
N ASP A 170 40.96 -46.41 17.71
CA ASP A 170 40.91 -45.56 18.93
C ASP A 170 41.74 -44.25 18.78
N SER A 171 42.70 -44.24 17.85
CA SER A 171 43.39 -43.03 17.39
C SER A 171 43.90 -43.25 15.96
N LYS A 172 44.49 -42.22 15.33
CA LYS A 172 44.82 -42.22 13.88
C LYS A 172 45.67 -43.42 13.41
N GLU A 173 46.40 -44.12 14.28
CA GLU A 173 47.24 -45.28 13.94
C GLU A 173 47.12 -46.48 14.90
N LEU A 174 46.04 -46.58 15.71
CA LEU A 174 45.89 -47.67 16.70
C LEU A 174 44.56 -48.43 16.60
N CYS A 175 44.66 -49.75 16.41
CA CYS A 175 43.54 -50.70 16.37
C CYS A 175 43.60 -51.68 17.56
N THR A 176 42.49 -51.85 18.27
CA THR A 176 42.33 -52.83 19.37
C THR A 176 41.60 -54.08 18.86
N CYS A 177 42.20 -55.28 19.00
CA CYS A 177 41.63 -56.54 18.49
C CYS A 177 40.33 -56.95 19.19
N ASN A 178 39.43 -57.59 18.43
CA ASN A 178 38.18 -58.17 18.96
C ASN A 178 38.44 -59.46 19.78
N PHE A 179 37.50 -59.77 20.68
CA PHE A 179 37.58 -60.93 21.57
C PHE A 179 37.70 -62.27 20.80
N GLY A 180 38.51 -63.20 21.32
CA GLY A 180 38.82 -64.49 20.65
C GLY A 180 40.00 -64.43 19.65
N TYR A 181 40.58 -63.25 19.42
CA TYR A 181 41.74 -63.05 18.56
C TYR A 181 42.83 -62.26 19.29
N GLN A 182 44.10 -62.67 19.20
CA GLN A 182 45.24 -61.88 19.69
C GLN A 182 45.97 -61.17 18.57
N ARG A 183 46.57 -60.01 18.86
CA ARG A 183 47.41 -59.29 17.88
C ARG A 183 48.68 -60.11 17.61
N ASN A 184 48.92 -60.46 16.36
CA ASN A 184 50.21 -60.99 15.93
C ASN A 184 51.10 -59.81 15.52
N GLU A 185 52.11 -59.50 16.34
CA GLU A 185 52.98 -58.34 16.15
C GLU A 185 53.76 -58.36 14.83
N THR A 186 54.05 -59.55 14.28
CA THR A 186 54.77 -59.69 12.99
C THR A 186 53.90 -59.43 11.76
N LEU A 187 52.58 -59.60 11.87
CA LEU A 187 51.63 -59.42 10.76
C LEU A 187 50.82 -58.13 10.87
N GLY A 188 50.87 -57.43 12.00
CA GLY A 188 50.06 -56.24 12.27
C GLY A 188 48.56 -56.50 12.45
N LEU A 189 48.13 -57.77 12.43
CA LEU A 189 46.75 -58.24 12.34
C LEU A 189 46.36 -59.14 13.53
N CYS A 190 45.07 -59.35 13.74
CA CYS A 190 44.52 -60.18 14.82
C CYS A 190 44.30 -61.64 14.36
N VAL A 191 44.82 -62.64 15.09
CA VAL A 191 44.78 -64.09 14.75
C VAL A 191 44.03 -64.92 15.81
N PRO A 192 43.33 -66.02 15.44
CA PRO A 192 42.40 -66.74 16.31
C PRO A 192 43.06 -67.65 17.35
N ILE A 193 42.32 -67.99 18.42
CA ILE A 193 42.75 -68.85 19.53
C ILE A 193 41.78 -70.02 19.74
N CYS A 194 42.27 -71.27 19.82
CA CYS A 194 41.50 -72.42 20.31
C CYS A 194 41.89 -72.76 21.76
N GLU A 195 40.90 -72.93 22.63
CA GLU A 195 41.07 -73.18 24.07
C GLU A 195 41.35 -74.66 24.39
N GLU A 196 40.72 -75.60 23.66
CA GLU A 196 41.05 -77.03 23.70
C GLU A 196 41.91 -77.43 22.48
N PRO A 197 42.96 -78.27 22.67
CA PRO A 197 43.74 -78.78 21.56
C PRO A 197 42.94 -79.81 20.75
N CYS A 198 42.99 -79.71 19.42
CA CYS A 198 42.31 -80.62 18.51
C CYS A 198 42.92 -82.05 18.52
N GLU A 199 42.34 -82.98 19.29
CA GLU A 199 42.70 -84.40 19.28
C GLU A 199 42.37 -85.05 17.92
N ASN A 200 43.42 -85.42 17.18
CA ASN A 200 43.37 -85.86 15.78
C ASN A 200 42.89 -84.77 14.80
N GLY A 201 43.27 -83.50 15.01
CA GLY A 201 42.96 -82.39 14.10
C GLY A 201 43.80 -81.11 14.24
N VAL A 202 43.38 -80.01 13.59
CA VAL A 202 44.06 -78.69 13.57
C VAL A 202 43.08 -77.50 13.68
N CYS A 203 43.44 -76.44 14.41
CA CYS A 203 42.63 -75.23 14.65
C CYS A 203 42.63 -74.25 13.44
N LYS A 204 41.46 -73.71 13.08
CA LYS A 204 41.25 -72.84 11.89
C LYS A 204 40.64 -71.47 12.21
N ALA A 205 39.76 -71.41 13.21
CA ALA A 205 39.12 -70.20 13.74
C ALA A 205 38.99 -70.36 15.28
N PRO A 206 38.54 -69.36 16.05
CA PRO A 206 38.51 -69.49 17.50
C PRO A 206 37.59 -70.64 17.92
N ASN A 207 38.14 -71.64 18.61
CA ASN A 207 37.48 -72.91 18.96
C ASN A 207 36.91 -73.73 17.77
N GLU A 208 37.50 -73.66 16.56
CA GLU A 208 37.10 -74.47 15.38
C GLU A 208 38.22 -75.42 14.91
N CYS A 209 38.01 -76.73 15.02
CA CYS A 209 38.97 -77.80 14.67
C CYS A 209 38.61 -78.59 13.39
N ASN A 210 39.63 -79.07 12.66
CA ASN A 210 39.50 -79.89 11.45
C ASN A 210 40.16 -81.28 11.61
N CYS A 211 39.43 -82.38 11.38
CA CYS A 211 39.81 -83.76 11.74
C CYS A 211 40.65 -84.54 10.71
N HIS A 212 41.34 -85.59 11.17
CA HIS A 212 42.08 -86.56 10.34
C HIS A 212 41.18 -87.61 9.66
N SER A 213 41.66 -88.21 8.55
CA SER A 213 40.90 -89.15 7.71
C SER A 213 40.44 -90.42 8.43
N GLY A 214 39.19 -90.82 8.21
CA GLY A 214 38.56 -92.00 8.85
C GLY A 214 37.90 -91.70 10.20
N TYR A 215 38.01 -90.45 10.67
CA TYR A 215 37.38 -89.92 11.86
C TYR A 215 36.58 -88.65 11.52
N GLU A 216 35.54 -88.37 12.27
CA GLU A 216 34.71 -87.18 12.11
C GLU A 216 34.51 -86.48 13.46
N LEU A 217 34.38 -85.14 13.49
CA LEU A 217 34.28 -84.40 14.75
C LEU A 217 33.00 -84.79 15.48
N ARG A 218 33.11 -85.26 16.72
CA ARG A 218 31.94 -85.66 17.51
C ARG A 218 31.08 -84.44 17.79
N LEU A 219 29.83 -84.48 17.33
CA LEU A 219 28.82 -83.46 17.61
C LEU A 219 28.72 -83.21 19.12
N GLY A 220 29.08 -81.99 19.54
CA GLY A 220 29.10 -81.56 20.94
C GLY A 220 30.47 -81.45 21.60
N THR A 221 31.58 -81.78 20.92
CA THR A 221 32.94 -81.49 21.42
C THR A 221 33.72 -80.60 20.46
N LEU A 222 34.48 -79.64 20.99
CA LEU A 222 35.16 -78.62 20.17
C LEU A 222 36.42 -79.15 19.45
N GLY A 223 37.01 -80.25 19.92
CA GLY A 223 38.27 -80.77 19.37
C GLY A 223 38.46 -82.28 19.36
N LYS A 224 37.40 -83.12 19.34
CA LYS A 224 37.54 -84.60 19.40
C LYS A 224 36.89 -85.31 18.22
N CYS A 225 37.65 -86.17 17.54
CA CYS A 225 37.22 -86.90 16.34
C CYS A 225 36.97 -88.40 16.63
N GLU A 226 35.87 -88.98 16.10
CA GLU A 226 35.39 -90.35 16.36
C GLU A 226 35.28 -91.26 15.10
N PRO A 227 35.37 -92.59 15.24
CA PRO A 227 35.46 -93.53 14.11
C PRO A 227 34.12 -93.86 13.43
N VAL A 228 34.15 -94.10 12.11
CA VAL A 228 32.94 -94.26 11.25
C VAL A 228 32.81 -95.67 10.65
N CYS A 229 31.58 -96.22 10.55
CA CYS A 229 31.29 -97.46 9.81
C CYS A 229 30.65 -97.18 8.43
N GLN A 230 31.33 -97.57 7.35
CA GLN A 230 30.86 -97.53 5.96
C GLN A 230 29.75 -98.58 5.73
N GLY A 231 28.50 -98.15 5.91
CA GLY A 231 27.31 -99.00 5.84
C GLY A 231 26.31 -98.75 6.98
N GLY A 232 26.75 -98.05 8.04
CA GLY A 232 25.94 -97.79 9.24
C GLY A 232 25.85 -98.99 10.19
N CYS A 233 25.20 -98.77 11.34
CA CYS A 233 24.95 -99.79 12.36
C CYS A 233 23.58 -99.51 13.00
N PRO A 234 22.46 -99.68 12.27
CA PRO A 234 21.13 -99.26 12.74
C PRO A 234 20.68 -100.10 13.95
N ASN A 235 20.25 -99.42 15.02
CA ASN A 235 19.96 -99.99 16.35
C ASN A 235 21.19 -100.70 16.97
N GLY A 236 22.37 -100.10 16.79
CA GLY A 236 23.67 -100.55 17.28
C GLY A 236 24.71 -99.42 17.27
N TYR A 237 25.97 -99.73 17.63
CA TYR A 237 27.06 -98.75 17.64
C TYR A 237 28.37 -99.27 17.03
N CYS A 238 29.21 -98.33 16.57
CA CYS A 238 30.55 -98.59 16.02
C CYS A 238 31.62 -98.60 17.12
N SER A 239 32.40 -99.68 17.23
CA SER A 239 33.51 -99.77 18.21
C SER A 239 34.88 -99.40 17.63
N ALA A 240 35.00 -99.41 16.30
CA ALA A 240 36.17 -99.04 15.51
C ALA A 240 35.66 -98.74 14.08
N PRO A 241 36.47 -98.18 13.17
CA PRO A 241 36.04 -98.01 11.78
C PRO A 241 35.59 -99.34 11.19
N ASN A 242 34.36 -99.38 10.67
CA ASN A 242 33.70 -100.55 10.07
C ASN A 242 33.38 -101.76 10.99
N VAL A 243 33.17 -101.59 12.31
CA VAL A 243 32.78 -102.71 13.24
C VAL A 243 31.52 -102.38 14.07
N CYS A 244 30.44 -103.17 13.93
CA CYS A 244 29.08 -102.88 14.43
C CYS A 244 28.56 -103.87 15.51
N LYS A 245 27.74 -103.40 16.47
CA LYS A 245 27.15 -104.19 17.57
C LYS A 245 25.74 -103.70 17.99
N CYS A 246 24.74 -104.60 18.04
CA CYS A 246 23.31 -104.27 18.29
C CYS A 246 22.94 -103.94 19.75
N GLU A 247 21.84 -103.20 19.92
CA GLU A 247 21.19 -102.83 21.19
C GLU A 247 20.10 -103.83 21.65
N ALA A 248 19.64 -103.70 22.91
CA ALA A 248 18.67 -104.59 23.52
C ALA A 248 17.24 -104.43 22.95
N GLY A 249 16.52 -105.55 22.80
CA GLY A 249 15.18 -105.58 22.18
C GLY A 249 15.19 -105.73 20.65
N TYR A 250 16.38 -105.63 20.04
CA TYR A 250 16.64 -105.94 18.64
C TYR A 250 17.51 -107.20 18.54
N TYR A 251 17.42 -107.93 17.42
CA TYR A 251 18.32 -109.05 17.13
C TYR A 251 18.99 -108.89 15.77
N ASN A 252 20.22 -109.38 15.66
CA ASN A 252 21.04 -109.24 14.45
C ASN A 252 20.56 -110.20 13.35
N LEU A 253 20.16 -109.63 12.22
CA LEU A 253 19.82 -110.35 11.00
C LEU A 253 20.99 -110.21 10.01
N ILE A 254 21.75 -111.30 9.83
CA ILE A 254 22.79 -111.44 8.78
C ILE A 254 24.00 -110.48 8.94
N GLY A 255 24.27 -110.00 10.16
CA GLY A 255 25.51 -109.29 10.52
C GLY A 255 25.53 -107.79 10.20
N LEU A 256 24.52 -107.27 9.51
CA LEU A 256 24.50 -105.89 9.00
C LEU A 256 23.28 -105.05 9.44
N ALA A 257 22.27 -105.66 10.07
CA ALA A 257 21.08 -104.94 10.55
C ALA A 257 20.48 -105.58 11.81
N CYS A 258 19.92 -104.77 12.71
CA CYS A 258 19.28 -105.20 13.94
C CYS A 258 17.76 -104.92 13.87
N VAL A 259 16.92 -105.96 13.94
CA VAL A 259 15.45 -105.89 13.71
C VAL A 259 14.61 -106.07 14.99
N PRO A 260 13.42 -105.45 15.10
CA PRO A 260 12.62 -105.40 16.33
C PRO A 260 11.75 -106.65 16.59
N SER A 261 11.20 -106.76 17.82
CA SER A 261 10.33 -107.86 18.25
C SER A 261 9.11 -107.37 19.07
N CYS A 262 7.90 -107.75 18.65
CA CYS A 262 6.63 -107.44 19.35
C CYS A 262 6.04 -108.68 20.03
N LYS A 263 5.54 -108.55 21.27
CA LYS A 263 4.83 -109.61 22.00
C LYS A 263 3.37 -109.78 21.57
N ASP A 264 2.65 -108.68 21.39
CA ASP A 264 1.23 -108.68 21.03
C ASP A 264 1.02 -108.64 19.51
N LYS A 265 -0.13 -109.14 19.04
CA LYS A 265 -0.49 -109.16 17.60
C LYS A 265 -1.12 -107.84 17.18
N CYS A 266 -0.55 -107.22 16.15
CA CYS A 266 -1.10 -106.04 15.48
C CYS A 266 -2.29 -106.42 14.57
N VAL A 267 -3.43 -105.74 14.69
CA VAL A 267 -4.63 -105.94 13.86
C VAL A 267 -4.77 -104.76 12.89
N ASN A 268 -4.82 -105.05 11.58
CA ASN A 268 -4.74 -104.05 10.50
C ASN A 268 -3.50 -103.13 10.64
N ALA A 269 -2.36 -103.70 11.09
CA ALA A 269 -1.15 -102.96 11.44
C ALA A 269 0.13 -103.85 11.37
N HIS A 270 1.31 -103.23 11.26
CA HIS A 270 2.64 -103.86 11.23
C HIS A 270 3.49 -103.52 12.48
N CYS A 271 4.31 -104.46 12.97
CA CYS A 271 5.29 -104.23 14.05
C CYS A 271 6.53 -103.49 13.50
N THR A 272 6.83 -102.29 14.01
CA THR A 272 7.94 -101.44 13.51
C THR A 272 9.01 -101.12 14.55
N ALA A 273 8.72 -101.28 15.84
CA ALA A 273 9.69 -101.19 16.93
C ALA A 273 9.27 -102.18 18.05
N PRO A 274 10.13 -102.47 19.06
CA PRO A 274 9.83 -103.51 20.03
C PRO A 274 8.54 -103.23 20.82
N ASN A 275 7.52 -104.08 20.63
CA ASN A 275 6.14 -103.91 21.12
C ASN A 275 5.37 -102.67 20.59
N GLN A 276 5.67 -102.20 19.38
CA GLN A 276 4.99 -101.08 18.73
C GLN A 276 4.43 -101.46 17.35
N CYS A 277 3.11 -101.34 17.19
CA CYS A 277 2.39 -101.51 15.94
C CYS A 277 2.18 -100.18 15.20
N THR A 278 1.97 -100.21 13.88
CA THR A 278 1.61 -99.07 13.02
C THR A 278 0.53 -99.45 12.00
N CYS A 279 -0.52 -98.66 11.83
CA CYS A 279 -1.67 -98.99 10.98
C CYS A 279 -1.32 -99.18 9.50
N LEU A 280 -2.10 -100.03 8.81
CA LEU A 280 -2.08 -100.16 7.35
C LEU A 280 -2.58 -98.87 6.66
N GLU A 281 -2.17 -98.67 5.42
CA GLU A 281 -2.55 -97.51 4.60
C GLU A 281 -4.07 -97.38 4.45
N GLY A 282 -4.61 -96.18 4.68
CA GLY A 282 -6.05 -95.91 4.68
C GLY A 282 -6.77 -96.18 6.01
N TYR A 283 -6.04 -96.59 7.06
CA TYR A 283 -6.58 -96.83 8.41
C TYR A 283 -5.87 -95.97 9.48
N ILE A 284 -6.61 -95.59 10.52
CA ILE A 284 -6.12 -94.84 11.69
C ILE A 284 -6.44 -95.59 12.98
N TYR A 285 -5.76 -95.27 14.08
CA TYR A 285 -6.04 -95.93 15.37
C TYR A 285 -7.46 -95.64 15.85
N ARG A 286 -8.19 -96.71 16.17
CA ARG A 286 -9.53 -96.61 16.77
C ARG A 286 -9.40 -96.15 18.23
N ASN A 287 -9.96 -94.99 18.57
CA ASN A 287 -10.10 -94.49 19.95
C ASN A 287 -8.83 -94.73 20.83
N ASP A 288 -7.67 -94.25 20.36
CA ASP A 288 -6.36 -94.39 21.02
C ASP A 288 -5.84 -95.83 21.27
N SER A 289 -6.45 -96.86 20.66
CA SER A 289 -5.89 -98.21 20.63
C SER A 289 -4.51 -98.21 19.97
N ARG A 290 -3.53 -98.90 20.56
CA ARG A 290 -2.17 -99.04 19.99
C ARG A 290 -1.98 -100.31 19.14
N THR A 291 -3.03 -101.11 18.96
CA THR A 291 -2.98 -102.41 18.29
C THR A 291 -4.11 -102.65 17.28
N GLU A 292 -5.09 -101.75 17.18
CA GLU A 292 -6.29 -101.89 16.32
C GLU A 292 -6.59 -100.59 15.55
N CYS A 293 -6.93 -100.70 14.26
CA CYS A 293 -7.13 -99.57 13.35
C CYS A 293 -8.45 -99.66 12.55
N GLU A 294 -9.06 -98.50 12.25
CA GLU A 294 -10.35 -98.30 11.56
C GLU A 294 -10.22 -97.42 10.30
N PRO A 295 -11.15 -97.51 9.31
CA PRO A 295 -10.95 -96.94 7.97
C PRO A 295 -11.24 -95.43 7.87
N THR A 296 -10.52 -94.75 6.98
CA THR A 296 -10.62 -93.29 6.77
C THR A 296 -11.07 -92.94 5.35
N CYS A 297 -11.96 -91.95 5.18
CA CYS A 297 -12.19 -91.28 3.89
C CYS A 297 -11.38 -89.99 3.80
N ALA A 298 -10.48 -89.88 2.81
CA ALA A 298 -9.53 -88.77 2.70
C ALA A 298 -10.14 -87.36 2.58
N ARG A 299 -11.43 -87.26 2.18
CA ARG A 299 -12.16 -85.98 2.07
C ARG A 299 -13.29 -85.83 3.09
N GLY A 300 -13.42 -86.77 4.03
CA GLY A 300 -14.60 -86.90 4.89
C GLY A 300 -15.86 -87.31 4.10
N CYS A 301 -17.00 -87.23 4.79
CA CYS A 301 -18.33 -87.45 4.22
C CYS A 301 -19.25 -86.34 4.75
N GLU A 302 -19.68 -85.43 3.88
CA GLU A 302 -20.57 -84.33 4.26
C GLU A 302 -22.00 -84.85 4.41
N ASN A 303 -22.57 -84.73 5.62
CA ASN A 303 -23.83 -85.35 6.04
C ASN A 303 -23.86 -86.89 5.83
N GLY A 304 -22.75 -87.56 6.15
CA GLY A 304 -22.59 -89.01 6.08
C GLY A 304 -21.43 -89.55 6.92
N PHE A 305 -21.21 -90.87 6.87
CA PHE A 305 -20.10 -91.55 7.56
C PHE A 305 -19.31 -92.51 6.65
N CYS A 306 -18.10 -92.88 7.05
CA CYS A 306 -17.21 -93.79 6.33
C CYS A 306 -17.49 -95.25 6.71
N ASN A 307 -17.89 -96.08 5.75
CA ASN A 307 -18.04 -97.53 5.97
C ASN A 307 -16.83 -98.35 5.49
N GLN A 308 -16.05 -97.82 4.55
CA GLN A 308 -14.80 -98.38 4.02
C GLN A 308 -13.84 -97.23 3.63
N PRO A 309 -12.52 -97.48 3.45
CA PRO A 309 -11.60 -96.42 3.02
C PRO A 309 -12.06 -95.76 1.72
N GLY A 310 -12.38 -94.47 1.79
CA GLY A 310 -12.88 -93.68 0.65
C GLY A 310 -14.36 -93.85 0.27
N ARG A 311 -15.18 -94.61 1.02
CA ARG A 311 -16.62 -94.80 0.72
C ARG A 311 -17.53 -94.21 1.80
N CYS A 312 -18.41 -93.30 1.38
CA CYS A 312 -19.39 -92.61 2.22
C CYS A 312 -20.79 -93.23 2.16
N GLU A 313 -21.54 -93.09 3.25
CA GLU A 313 -22.94 -93.47 3.42
C GLU A 313 -23.70 -92.29 4.06
N CYS A 314 -24.84 -91.88 3.47
CA CYS A 314 -25.54 -90.64 3.84
C CYS A 314 -26.45 -90.78 5.07
N HIS A 315 -26.66 -89.67 5.78
CA HIS A 315 -27.63 -89.57 6.87
C HIS A 315 -29.08 -89.56 6.35
N GLU A 316 -30.03 -89.91 7.22
CA GLU A 316 -31.47 -89.92 6.91
C GLU A 316 -31.97 -88.54 6.48
N GLY A 317 -32.79 -88.49 5.41
CA GLY A 317 -33.24 -87.24 4.78
C GLY A 317 -32.26 -86.63 3.77
N TYR A 318 -31.07 -87.21 3.59
CA TYR A 318 -30.08 -86.78 2.61
C TYR A 318 -29.83 -87.85 1.53
N THR A 319 -29.58 -87.42 0.30
CA THR A 319 -29.28 -88.29 -0.84
C THR A 319 -27.87 -88.01 -1.37
N GLN A 320 -27.16 -89.07 -1.78
CA GLN A 320 -25.82 -88.93 -2.34
C GLN A 320 -25.89 -88.28 -3.72
N VAL A 321 -25.25 -87.12 -3.87
CA VAL A 321 -25.15 -86.40 -5.15
C VAL A 321 -23.73 -86.50 -5.71
N GLU A 322 -22.72 -86.52 -4.83
CA GLU A 322 -21.32 -86.77 -5.18
C GLU A 322 -20.70 -87.77 -4.19
N PRO A 323 -19.55 -88.41 -4.50
CA PRO A 323 -18.97 -89.47 -3.66
C PRO A 323 -18.76 -89.11 -2.18
N HIS A 324 -18.58 -87.82 -1.87
CA HIS A 324 -18.39 -87.30 -0.51
C HIS A 324 -19.49 -86.34 -0.03
N VAL A 325 -20.53 -86.08 -0.84
CA VAL A 325 -21.52 -85.02 -0.58
C VAL A 325 -22.94 -85.58 -0.63
N CYS A 326 -23.63 -85.53 0.52
CA CYS A 326 -25.03 -85.86 0.67
C CYS A 326 -25.84 -84.56 0.79
N LYS A 327 -26.80 -84.34 -0.13
CA LYS A 327 -27.68 -83.15 -0.14
C LYS A 327 -29.05 -83.45 0.48
N PRO A 328 -29.67 -82.48 1.19
CA PRO A 328 -30.99 -82.67 1.79
C PRO A 328 -32.09 -82.78 0.74
N ASN A 329 -33.13 -83.55 1.05
CA ASN A 329 -34.34 -83.66 0.24
C ASN A 329 -35.44 -82.67 0.69
N CYS A 330 -36.24 -82.13 -0.24
CA CYS A 330 -37.45 -81.37 0.09
C CYS A 330 -38.65 -81.96 -0.68
N GLU A 331 -39.81 -82.09 -0.03
CA GLU A 331 -41.06 -82.54 -0.65
C GLU A 331 -41.55 -81.57 -1.77
N LYS A 332 -41.19 -80.29 -1.67
CA LYS A 332 -41.52 -79.25 -2.66
C LYS A 332 -40.28 -78.51 -3.14
N ASP A 333 -40.23 -78.24 -4.44
CA ASP A 333 -39.16 -77.47 -5.06
C ASP A 333 -39.11 -76.02 -4.54
N CYS A 334 -37.91 -75.57 -4.15
CA CYS A 334 -37.65 -74.20 -3.69
C CYS A 334 -37.52 -73.24 -4.88
N ILE A 335 -38.59 -72.54 -5.25
CA ILE A 335 -38.61 -71.60 -6.37
C ILE A 335 -37.75 -70.36 -6.04
N ASN A 336 -36.70 -70.12 -6.82
CA ASN A 336 -35.66 -69.11 -6.57
C ASN A 336 -34.95 -69.27 -5.21
N GLY A 337 -34.81 -70.51 -4.74
CA GLY A 337 -34.06 -70.88 -3.53
C GLY A 337 -33.39 -72.25 -3.66
N TYR A 338 -32.96 -72.80 -2.55
CA TYR A 338 -32.37 -74.14 -2.44
C TYR A 338 -32.74 -74.81 -1.10
N CYS A 339 -32.71 -76.14 -1.05
CA CYS A 339 -32.86 -76.91 0.19
C CYS A 339 -31.60 -76.77 1.05
N SER A 340 -31.73 -76.18 2.24
CA SER A 340 -30.62 -76.01 3.20
C SER A 340 -30.60 -77.11 4.27
N ALA A 341 -31.75 -77.69 4.57
CA ALA A 341 -31.94 -78.89 5.38
C ALA A 341 -33.16 -79.66 4.86
N PRO A 342 -33.43 -80.91 5.32
CA PRO A 342 -34.61 -81.65 4.90
C PRO A 342 -35.89 -80.81 5.09
N ASP A 343 -36.71 -80.75 4.03
CA ASP A 343 -37.94 -79.95 3.91
C ASP A 343 -37.80 -78.44 4.25
N THR A 344 -36.58 -77.89 4.21
CA THR A 344 -36.27 -76.51 4.57
C THR A 344 -35.66 -75.74 3.41
N CYS A 345 -36.44 -74.86 2.80
CA CYS A 345 -35.98 -73.96 1.74
C CYS A 345 -35.29 -72.70 2.30
N THR A 346 -34.23 -72.25 1.63
CA THR A 346 -33.61 -70.93 1.82
C THR A 346 -33.63 -70.18 0.48
N CYS A 347 -33.99 -68.90 0.49
CA CYS A 347 -33.98 -68.07 -0.72
C CYS A 347 -32.55 -67.80 -1.22
N ASN A 348 -32.41 -67.68 -2.55
CA ASN A 348 -31.15 -67.25 -3.17
C ASN A 348 -30.82 -65.80 -2.78
N GLU A 349 -29.54 -65.42 -2.88
CA GLU A 349 -29.08 -64.08 -2.53
C GLU A 349 -29.85 -62.98 -3.30
N GLY A 350 -30.32 -61.97 -2.58
CA GLY A 350 -31.15 -60.90 -3.13
C GLY A 350 -32.64 -61.26 -3.34
N TYR A 351 -33.07 -62.47 -3.02
CA TYR A 351 -34.49 -62.86 -2.99
C TYR A 351 -35.01 -62.97 -1.56
N VAL A 352 -36.31 -62.73 -1.37
CA VAL A 352 -37.03 -62.89 -0.10
C VAL A 352 -38.28 -63.72 -0.32
N PHE A 353 -38.79 -64.40 0.71
CA PHE A 353 -40.04 -65.14 0.58
C PHE A 353 -41.20 -64.23 0.13
N ARG A 354 -41.99 -64.71 -0.83
CA ARG A 354 -43.28 -64.08 -1.15
C ARG A 354 -44.15 -64.12 0.12
N ASN A 355 -44.84 -63.03 0.44
CA ASN A 355 -45.66 -62.94 1.66
C ASN A 355 -46.54 -64.18 1.87
N GLY A 356 -46.27 -64.95 2.93
CA GLY A 356 -47.01 -66.18 3.28
C GLY A 356 -46.51 -67.48 2.62
N SER A 357 -45.44 -67.45 1.82
CA SER A 357 -44.80 -68.65 1.27
C SER A 357 -43.54 -69.03 2.05
N HIS A 358 -43.24 -70.34 2.08
CA HIS A 358 -42.01 -70.92 2.65
C HIS A 358 -41.16 -71.66 1.60
N PHE A 359 -41.60 -71.66 0.34
CA PHE A 359 -40.95 -72.37 -0.78
C PHE A 359 -40.84 -71.51 -2.05
N GLU A 360 -41.38 -70.29 -2.05
CA GLU A 360 -41.34 -69.38 -3.20
C GLU A 360 -40.70 -68.03 -2.83
N CYS A 361 -39.61 -67.71 -3.51
CA CYS A 361 -38.83 -66.50 -3.30
C CYS A 361 -38.99 -65.51 -4.48
N VAL A 362 -39.21 -64.24 -4.15
CA VAL A 362 -39.36 -63.11 -5.08
C VAL A 362 -38.17 -62.14 -4.94
N PRO A 363 -37.78 -61.43 -6.01
CA PRO A 363 -36.65 -60.53 -5.98
C PRO A 363 -36.87 -59.36 -5.00
N HIS A 364 -35.83 -59.03 -4.23
CA HIS A 364 -35.87 -57.92 -3.29
C HIS A 364 -35.35 -56.63 -3.93
N CYS A 365 -36.21 -55.60 -3.98
CA CYS A 365 -35.83 -54.25 -4.37
C CYS A 365 -35.92 -53.33 -3.13
N PRO A 366 -34.81 -53.07 -2.40
CA PRO A 366 -34.84 -52.45 -1.06
C PRO A 366 -35.32 -50.99 -1.03
N ARG A 367 -35.33 -50.30 -2.18
CA ARG A 367 -35.90 -48.95 -2.34
C ARG A 367 -37.31 -48.94 -2.96
N GLY A 368 -37.85 -50.11 -3.28
CA GLY A 368 -39.02 -50.28 -4.14
C GLY A 368 -38.77 -49.84 -5.59
N CYS A 369 -39.72 -50.16 -6.47
CA CYS A 369 -39.72 -49.70 -7.86
C CYS A 369 -40.80 -48.63 -8.04
N LYS A 370 -40.41 -47.35 -8.04
CA LYS A 370 -41.38 -46.26 -8.28
C LYS A 370 -41.69 -46.18 -9.76
N ASN A 371 -42.97 -46.32 -10.12
CA ASN A 371 -43.47 -46.41 -11.50
C ASN A 371 -42.87 -47.60 -12.30
N GLY A 372 -42.66 -48.73 -11.61
CA GLY A 372 -42.13 -49.96 -12.20
C GLY A 372 -42.34 -51.17 -11.29
N GLU A 373 -41.96 -52.35 -11.77
CA GLU A 373 -42.06 -53.64 -11.08
C GLU A 373 -40.68 -54.27 -10.86
N CYS A 374 -40.46 -54.93 -9.72
CA CYS A 374 -39.17 -55.56 -9.39
C CYS A 374 -39.06 -56.90 -10.14
N VAL A 375 -38.16 -56.99 -11.12
CA VAL A 375 -38.02 -58.17 -12.01
C VAL A 375 -36.82 -59.05 -11.65
N SER A 376 -35.80 -58.50 -11.01
CA SER A 376 -34.68 -59.23 -10.41
C SER A 376 -34.14 -58.43 -9.22
N PRO A 377 -33.28 -58.98 -8.34
CA PRO A 377 -32.81 -58.29 -7.15
C PRO A 377 -32.23 -56.90 -7.47
N GLY A 378 -32.81 -55.86 -6.88
CA GLY A 378 -32.45 -54.46 -7.13
C GLY A 378 -32.81 -53.87 -8.51
N VAL A 379 -33.44 -54.62 -9.43
CA VAL A 379 -33.73 -54.18 -10.80
C VAL A 379 -35.24 -54.03 -11.06
N CYS A 380 -35.61 -52.87 -11.61
CA CYS A 380 -36.98 -52.48 -11.92
C CYS A 380 -37.24 -52.45 -13.44
N SER A 381 -38.34 -53.05 -13.88
CA SER A 381 -38.93 -52.82 -15.20
C SER A 381 -39.93 -51.68 -15.13
N CYS A 382 -39.94 -50.76 -16.10
CA CYS A 382 -40.76 -49.55 -16.03
C CYS A 382 -42.16 -49.72 -16.63
N LEU A 383 -43.14 -49.04 -16.04
CA LEU A 383 -44.52 -49.01 -16.54
C LEU A 383 -44.62 -48.24 -17.88
N PRO A 384 -45.65 -48.49 -18.70
CA PRO A 384 -45.87 -47.76 -19.96
C PRO A 384 -45.86 -46.23 -19.78
N GLY A 385 -45.18 -45.52 -20.68
CA GLY A 385 -44.94 -44.08 -20.56
C GLY A 385 -43.78 -43.69 -19.64
N TYR A 386 -43.08 -44.65 -19.02
CA TYR A 386 -41.86 -44.43 -18.24
C TYR A 386 -40.67 -45.18 -18.85
N GLN A 387 -39.46 -44.64 -18.70
CA GLN A 387 -38.20 -45.26 -19.12
C GLN A 387 -37.22 -45.36 -17.95
N SER A 388 -36.33 -46.36 -18.00
CA SER A 388 -35.28 -46.54 -17.00
C SER A 388 -34.19 -45.49 -17.17
N LEU A 389 -34.04 -44.60 -16.19
CA LEU A 389 -32.84 -43.73 -16.09
C LEU A 389 -31.69 -44.47 -15.40
N LEU A 390 -32.04 -45.30 -14.42
CA LEU A 390 -31.14 -46.20 -13.69
C LEU A 390 -31.89 -47.52 -13.48
N PHE A 391 -31.17 -48.59 -13.17
CA PHE A 391 -31.72 -49.94 -12.94
C PHE A 391 -32.80 -50.01 -11.84
N TYR A 392 -32.90 -48.99 -10.97
CA TYR A 392 -33.91 -48.87 -9.91
C TYR A 392 -34.83 -47.64 -10.04
N LEU A 393 -34.78 -46.89 -11.15
CA LEU A 393 -35.48 -45.61 -11.28
C LEU A 393 -36.12 -45.41 -12.67
N CYS A 394 -37.45 -45.35 -12.68
CA CYS A 394 -38.27 -45.09 -13.85
C CYS A 394 -38.72 -43.61 -13.90
N ILE A 395 -38.33 -42.89 -14.95
CA ILE A 395 -38.69 -41.49 -15.20
C ILE A 395 -39.78 -41.40 -16.28
N PRO A 396 -40.71 -40.44 -16.21
CA PRO A 396 -41.75 -40.29 -17.23
C PRO A 396 -41.14 -39.85 -18.57
N VAL A 397 -41.74 -40.30 -19.65
CA VAL A 397 -41.43 -39.91 -21.03
C VAL A 397 -42.50 -38.92 -21.50
N CYS A 398 -42.05 -37.79 -22.03
CA CYS A 398 -42.91 -36.83 -22.74
C CYS A 398 -42.53 -36.89 -24.22
N THR A 399 -43.52 -37.08 -25.10
CA THR A 399 -43.38 -37.16 -26.57
C THR A 399 -42.75 -35.89 -27.16
N HIS A 400 -43.13 -34.73 -26.61
CA HIS A 400 -42.46 -33.45 -26.83
C HIS A 400 -41.69 -33.05 -25.56
N SER A 401 -40.46 -32.57 -25.73
CA SER A 401 -39.64 -32.09 -24.62
C SER A 401 -40.26 -30.83 -23.99
N CYS A 402 -40.43 -30.83 -22.67
CA CYS A 402 -40.96 -29.68 -21.92
C CYS A 402 -40.01 -28.46 -22.00
N VAL A 403 -40.30 -27.50 -22.87
CA VAL A 403 -39.51 -26.27 -23.02
C VAL A 403 -39.75 -25.37 -21.81
N HIS A 404 -38.68 -25.04 -21.08
CA HIS A 404 -38.73 -24.35 -19.79
C HIS A 404 -39.61 -25.04 -18.72
N GLY A 405 -39.69 -26.37 -18.77
CA GLY A 405 -40.37 -27.19 -17.78
C GLY A 405 -39.72 -28.56 -17.58
N THR A 406 -40.37 -29.40 -16.79
CA THR A 406 -39.94 -30.77 -16.51
C THR A 406 -41.11 -31.75 -16.64
N CYS A 407 -40.85 -32.92 -17.20
CA CYS A 407 -41.85 -33.98 -17.37
C CYS A 407 -42.15 -34.61 -15.99
N THR A 408 -43.36 -34.44 -15.47
CA THR A 408 -43.76 -34.93 -14.13
C THR A 408 -44.59 -36.22 -14.16
N ALA A 409 -45.25 -36.47 -15.28
CA ALA A 409 -45.94 -37.70 -15.64
C ALA A 409 -45.90 -37.83 -17.18
N PRO A 410 -46.26 -38.99 -17.78
CA PRO A 410 -46.24 -39.15 -19.22
C PRO A 410 -47.01 -38.02 -19.92
N ASP A 411 -46.39 -37.40 -20.93
CA ASP A 411 -46.89 -36.23 -21.67
C ASP A 411 -47.37 -35.04 -20.81
N THR A 412 -46.93 -34.95 -19.54
CA THR A 412 -47.38 -33.94 -18.58
C THR A 412 -46.22 -33.08 -18.10
N CYS A 413 -46.13 -31.87 -18.64
CA CYS A 413 -45.10 -30.88 -18.30
C CYS A 413 -45.50 -30.00 -17.10
N ARG A 414 -44.56 -29.77 -16.19
CA ARG A 414 -44.64 -28.74 -15.14
C ARG A 414 -43.59 -27.66 -15.40
N CYS A 415 -44.03 -26.41 -15.56
CA CYS A 415 -43.15 -25.28 -15.83
C CYS A 415 -42.17 -25.00 -14.68
N PHE A 416 -41.00 -24.44 -15.01
CA PHE A 416 -40.05 -23.94 -14.02
C PHE A 416 -40.56 -22.65 -13.35
N SER A 417 -39.97 -22.30 -12.21
CA SER A 417 -40.32 -21.06 -11.50
C SER A 417 -40.12 -19.83 -12.40
N GLY A 418 -41.10 -18.93 -12.40
CA GLY A 418 -41.10 -17.76 -13.30
C GLY A 418 -41.64 -18.03 -14.72
N TYR A 419 -42.05 -19.25 -15.03
CA TYR A 419 -42.73 -19.60 -16.29
C TYR A 419 -44.15 -20.13 -16.01
N ARG A 420 -45.07 -19.95 -16.96
CA ARG A 420 -46.44 -20.48 -16.91
C ARG A 420 -46.76 -21.32 -18.17
N PRO A 421 -47.75 -22.22 -18.13
CA PRO A 421 -48.12 -23.01 -19.30
C PRO A 421 -48.58 -22.11 -20.45
N ASN A 422 -48.10 -22.35 -21.67
CA ASN A 422 -48.62 -21.71 -22.87
C ASN A 422 -50.02 -22.27 -23.20
N SER A 423 -50.96 -21.40 -23.57
CA SER A 423 -52.36 -21.79 -23.85
C SER A 423 -52.54 -22.61 -25.15
N GLU A 424 -51.61 -22.49 -26.10
CA GLU A 424 -51.66 -23.21 -27.39
C GLU A 424 -50.81 -24.49 -27.40
N ARG A 425 -49.77 -24.56 -26.56
CA ARG A 425 -48.78 -25.64 -26.54
C ARG A 425 -48.46 -26.08 -25.11
N SER A 426 -49.09 -27.15 -24.65
CA SER A 426 -48.92 -27.67 -23.28
C SER A 426 -47.49 -28.12 -22.92
N TYR A 427 -46.65 -28.39 -23.92
CA TYR A 427 -45.23 -28.72 -23.74
C TYR A 427 -44.30 -27.49 -23.70
N GLU A 428 -44.83 -26.28 -23.91
CA GLU A 428 -44.06 -25.03 -23.96
C GLU A 428 -44.48 -24.14 -22.78
N CYS A 429 -43.50 -23.71 -21.97
CA CYS A 429 -43.72 -22.81 -20.85
C CYS A 429 -43.21 -21.41 -21.19
N GLU A 430 -44.11 -20.42 -21.14
CA GLU A 430 -43.82 -19.02 -21.47
C GLU A 430 -43.35 -18.23 -20.23
N PRO A 431 -42.40 -17.29 -20.39
CA PRO A 431 -41.84 -16.53 -19.27
C PRO A 431 -42.83 -15.50 -18.72
N VAL A 432 -42.85 -15.35 -17.39
CA VAL A 432 -43.68 -14.37 -16.68
C VAL A 432 -42.81 -13.21 -16.19
N CYS A 433 -43.16 -11.99 -16.57
CA CYS A 433 -42.62 -10.78 -15.97
C CYS A 433 -43.50 -10.35 -14.78
N ASN A 434 -42.89 -10.03 -13.64
CA ASN A 434 -43.59 -9.54 -12.44
C ASN A 434 -44.10 -8.08 -12.60
N PHE A 435 -43.80 -7.44 -13.72
CA PHE A 435 -44.18 -6.09 -14.09
C PHE A 435 -44.50 -6.05 -15.59
N ASP A 436 -45.39 -5.14 -15.99
CA ASP A 436 -45.69 -4.89 -17.39
C ASP A 436 -44.48 -4.28 -18.12
N CYS A 437 -44.04 -4.94 -19.20
CA CYS A 437 -42.95 -4.46 -20.06
C CYS A 437 -43.27 -3.14 -20.77
N GLY A 438 -44.55 -2.83 -21.01
CA GLY A 438 -45.01 -1.68 -21.77
C GLY A 438 -44.72 -1.85 -23.26
N HIS A 439 -43.68 -1.17 -23.75
CA HIS A 439 -43.21 -1.27 -25.13
C HIS A 439 -42.13 -2.35 -25.27
N GLY A 440 -42.56 -3.61 -25.09
CA GLY A 440 -41.71 -4.79 -25.16
C GLY A 440 -42.42 -6.06 -24.71
N HIS A 441 -41.78 -7.20 -24.91
CA HIS A 441 -42.31 -8.53 -24.57
C HIS A 441 -41.36 -9.31 -23.64
N CYS A 442 -41.90 -10.24 -22.84
CA CYS A 442 -41.10 -11.08 -21.95
C CYS A 442 -40.31 -12.12 -22.74
N ILE A 443 -38.98 -12.15 -22.57
CA ILE A 443 -38.09 -13.16 -23.17
C ILE A 443 -37.50 -14.13 -22.13
N ALA A 444 -37.48 -13.73 -20.85
CA ALA A 444 -37.16 -14.59 -19.71
C ALA A 444 -37.89 -14.04 -18.47
N PRO A 445 -37.98 -14.79 -17.35
CA PRO A 445 -38.69 -14.34 -16.16
C PRO A 445 -38.12 -13.02 -15.62
N GLY A 446 -38.96 -11.98 -15.56
CA GLY A 446 -38.53 -10.63 -15.20
C GLY A 446 -37.63 -9.89 -16.21
N VAL A 447 -37.47 -10.40 -17.44
CA VAL A 447 -36.64 -9.79 -18.48
C VAL A 447 -37.47 -9.50 -19.73
N CYS A 448 -37.76 -8.21 -19.94
CA CYS A 448 -38.36 -7.70 -21.17
C CYS A 448 -37.33 -7.53 -22.28
N GLN A 449 -37.67 -7.84 -23.54
CA GLN A 449 -37.04 -7.30 -24.74
C GLN A 449 -37.87 -6.09 -25.18
N CYS A 450 -37.22 -4.95 -25.39
CA CYS A 450 -37.89 -3.70 -25.77
C CYS A 450 -38.09 -3.61 -27.28
N ASP A 451 -39.14 -2.90 -27.67
CA ASP A 451 -39.41 -2.54 -29.06
C ASP A 451 -38.43 -1.46 -29.55
N ASP A 452 -38.29 -1.33 -30.87
CA ASP A 452 -37.34 -0.38 -31.48
C ASP A 452 -37.58 1.07 -31.01
N GLY A 453 -36.50 1.75 -30.62
CA GLY A 453 -36.55 3.10 -30.04
C GLY A 453 -36.79 3.14 -28.52
N TYR A 454 -36.95 1.99 -27.86
CA TYR A 454 -37.05 1.88 -26.40
C TYR A 454 -35.86 1.09 -25.81
N THR A 455 -35.47 1.42 -24.58
CA THR A 455 -34.39 0.74 -23.85
C THR A 455 -34.80 0.42 -22.41
N LYS A 456 -34.17 -0.60 -21.81
CA LYS A 456 -34.51 -1.07 -20.45
C LYS A 456 -34.00 -0.06 -19.42
N LYS A 457 -34.88 0.43 -18.55
CA LYS A 457 -34.49 1.24 -17.40
C LYS A 457 -33.86 0.35 -16.32
N TRP A 458 -32.57 0.54 -16.02
CA TRP A 458 -31.79 -0.29 -15.08
C TRP A 458 -32.46 -0.59 -13.72
N LEU A 459 -33.24 0.34 -13.15
CA LEU A 459 -33.91 0.14 -11.86
C LEU A 459 -35.21 -0.68 -11.92
N THR A 460 -35.90 -0.72 -13.06
CA THR A 460 -37.27 -1.28 -13.14
C THR A 460 -37.46 -2.35 -14.21
N GLY A 461 -36.50 -2.53 -15.12
CA GLY A 461 -36.60 -3.48 -16.23
C GLY A 461 -37.60 -3.11 -17.34
N ARG A 462 -38.45 -2.08 -17.12
CA ARG A 462 -39.43 -1.59 -18.09
C ARG A 462 -38.75 -0.85 -19.25
N CYS A 463 -39.41 -0.88 -20.41
CA CYS A 463 -38.94 -0.24 -21.63
C CYS A 463 -39.36 1.23 -21.70
N GLU A 464 -38.38 2.14 -21.75
CA GLU A 464 -38.57 3.59 -21.82
C GLU A 464 -37.92 4.17 -23.10
N PRO A 465 -38.45 5.25 -23.69
CA PRO A 465 -37.97 5.79 -24.96
C PRO A 465 -36.50 6.24 -24.87
N HIS A 466 -35.72 5.91 -25.91
CA HIS A 466 -34.28 6.14 -25.95
C HIS A 466 -33.92 7.35 -26.83
N CYS A 467 -33.18 8.29 -26.25
CA CYS A 467 -32.56 9.41 -26.98
C CYS A 467 -31.04 9.23 -26.99
N ALA A 468 -30.43 9.31 -28.18
CA ALA A 468 -28.98 9.12 -28.36
C ALA A 468 -28.11 10.19 -27.66
N GLN A 469 -28.71 11.32 -27.29
CA GLN A 469 -28.12 12.33 -26.41
C GLN A 469 -29.08 12.60 -25.24
N LYS A 470 -28.51 12.92 -24.07
CA LYS A 470 -29.30 13.26 -22.88
C LYS A 470 -30.03 14.58 -23.10
N CYS A 471 -31.35 14.54 -23.11
CA CYS A 471 -32.21 15.73 -23.13
C CYS A 471 -31.94 16.61 -21.89
N ILE A 472 -31.58 17.87 -22.09
CA ILE A 472 -31.35 18.86 -21.04
C ILE A 472 -32.50 19.88 -21.07
N ASN A 473 -33.15 20.08 -19.91
CA ASN A 473 -34.38 20.87 -19.76
C ASN A 473 -35.48 20.49 -20.78
N SER A 474 -35.51 19.20 -21.11
CA SER A 474 -36.41 18.58 -22.09
C SER A 474 -36.68 17.13 -21.71
N ILE A 475 -37.81 16.60 -22.18
CA ILE A 475 -38.20 15.19 -22.05
C ILE A 475 -37.93 14.45 -23.36
N CYS A 476 -37.35 13.24 -23.26
CA CYS A 476 -37.20 12.34 -24.41
C CYS A 476 -38.58 11.79 -24.80
N THR A 477 -38.94 11.93 -26.08
CA THR A 477 -40.22 11.46 -26.62
C THR A 477 -40.00 10.39 -27.70
N VAL A 478 -41.09 9.71 -28.09
CA VAL A 478 -41.07 8.65 -29.12
C VAL A 478 -40.38 9.13 -30.39
N GLY A 479 -39.48 8.31 -30.94
CA GLY A 479 -38.62 8.69 -32.08
C GLY A 479 -37.29 9.35 -31.70
N GLY A 480 -36.94 9.42 -30.42
CA GLY A 480 -35.63 9.92 -29.95
C GLY A 480 -35.51 11.45 -29.98
N VAL A 481 -36.64 12.17 -29.97
CA VAL A 481 -36.70 13.63 -30.04
C VAL A 481 -36.87 14.23 -28.64
N CYS A 482 -36.01 15.19 -28.28
CA CYS A 482 -36.12 15.94 -27.03
C CYS A 482 -37.14 17.09 -27.17
N ARG A 483 -38.17 17.12 -26.31
CA ARG A 483 -39.16 18.20 -26.25
C ARG A 483 -38.92 19.07 -25.02
N CYS A 484 -38.68 20.37 -25.19
CA CYS A 484 -38.45 21.30 -24.08
C CYS A 484 -39.60 21.33 -23.07
N TYR A 485 -39.26 21.57 -21.79
CA TYR A 485 -40.24 21.90 -20.76
C TYR A 485 -40.83 23.30 -20.98
N GLU A 486 -41.96 23.57 -20.33
CA GLU A 486 -42.59 24.90 -20.35
C GLU A 486 -41.65 25.96 -19.75
N GLY A 487 -41.61 27.15 -20.34
CA GLY A 487 -40.63 28.18 -19.99
C GLY A 487 -39.23 28.00 -20.60
N PHE A 488 -38.97 26.92 -21.35
CA PHE A 488 -37.69 26.69 -22.04
C PHE A 488 -37.86 26.65 -23.57
N ARG A 489 -36.81 27.08 -24.30
CA ARG A 489 -36.75 27.04 -25.77
C ARG A 489 -35.51 26.28 -26.25
N LEU A 490 -35.61 25.60 -27.38
CA LEU A 490 -34.49 24.86 -27.95
C LEU A 490 -33.34 25.83 -28.33
N ARG A 491 -32.12 25.52 -27.86
CA ARG A 491 -30.92 26.30 -28.18
C ARG A 491 -30.63 26.25 -29.67
N LYS A 492 -30.33 27.39 -30.30
CA LYS A 492 -29.97 27.45 -31.73
C LYS A 492 -28.80 26.50 -32.03
N GLY A 493 -29.00 25.58 -32.98
CA GLY A 493 -27.99 24.56 -33.35
C GLY A 493 -27.96 23.31 -32.46
N SER A 494 -28.82 23.20 -31.45
CA SER A 494 -29.00 21.97 -30.67
C SER A 494 -30.34 21.30 -30.97
N ASN A 495 -30.39 19.98 -30.82
CA ASN A 495 -31.61 19.16 -30.84
C ASN A 495 -31.92 18.53 -29.46
N ALA A 496 -31.13 18.84 -28.43
CA ALA A 496 -31.23 18.22 -27.10
C ALA A 496 -31.11 19.19 -25.91
N ILE A 497 -30.68 20.44 -26.12
CA ILE A 497 -30.47 21.44 -25.07
C ILE A 497 -31.52 22.53 -25.17
N CYS A 498 -32.30 22.73 -24.11
CA CYS A 498 -33.25 23.83 -24.00
C CYS A 498 -32.79 24.90 -22.99
N ASP A 499 -32.73 26.15 -23.45
CA ASP A 499 -32.37 27.33 -22.67
C ASP A 499 -33.62 27.92 -21.99
N PRO A 500 -33.52 28.39 -20.73
CA PRO A 500 -34.62 29.07 -20.06
C PRO A 500 -34.98 30.38 -20.77
N ILE A 501 -36.25 30.79 -20.63
CA ILE A 501 -36.78 32.05 -21.12
C ILE A 501 -37.00 32.96 -19.90
N CYS A 502 -36.33 34.12 -19.86
CA CYS A 502 -36.57 35.16 -18.87
C CYS A 502 -37.18 36.40 -19.53
N LEU A 503 -38.34 36.84 -19.04
CA LEU A 503 -39.09 38.00 -19.50
C LEU A 503 -39.51 38.86 -18.29
N PRO A 504 -38.92 40.06 -18.08
CA PRO A 504 -37.93 40.74 -18.91
C PRO A 504 -36.54 40.09 -18.90
N GLN A 505 -35.69 40.47 -19.86
CA GLN A 505 -34.32 39.95 -19.96
C GLN A 505 -33.47 40.31 -18.73
N CYS A 506 -32.63 39.36 -18.33
CA CYS A 506 -31.60 39.51 -17.30
C CYS A 506 -30.52 40.51 -17.74
N ILE A 507 -30.18 41.47 -16.87
CA ILE A 507 -29.17 42.50 -17.07
C ILE A 507 -28.14 42.39 -15.94
N ASN A 508 -26.87 42.23 -16.31
CA ASN A 508 -25.75 41.88 -15.42
C ASN A 508 -25.94 40.53 -14.68
N SER A 509 -26.70 39.63 -15.29
CA SER A 509 -27.10 38.34 -14.75
C SER A 509 -27.35 37.31 -15.85
N ASN A 510 -27.24 36.03 -15.49
CA ASN A 510 -27.55 34.90 -16.35
C ASN A 510 -28.98 34.42 -16.09
N CYS A 511 -29.74 34.11 -17.14
CA CYS A 511 -31.03 33.41 -17.00
C CYS A 511 -30.74 31.93 -16.67
N VAL A 512 -31.05 31.50 -15.45
CA VAL A 512 -30.71 30.15 -14.94
C VAL A 512 -31.92 29.22 -14.93
N GLU A 513 -33.10 29.76 -14.63
CA GLU A 513 -34.40 29.11 -14.73
C GLU A 513 -35.40 30.08 -15.40
N PRO A 514 -36.59 29.64 -15.85
CA PRO A 514 -37.58 30.53 -16.44
C PRO A 514 -37.92 31.68 -15.50
N ASP A 515 -37.82 32.91 -16.00
CA ASP A 515 -37.98 34.18 -15.25
C ASP A 515 -37.08 34.35 -14.00
N MET A 516 -36.01 33.56 -13.86
CA MET A 516 -35.04 33.66 -12.77
C MET A 516 -33.62 33.99 -13.25
N CYS A 517 -33.08 35.10 -12.75
CA CYS A 517 -31.76 35.60 -13.10
C CYS A 517 -30.77 35.48 -11.93
N GLU A 518 -29.58 34.92 -12.17
CA GLU A 518 -28.47 34.87 -11.22
C GLU A 518 -27.43 35.97 -11.55
N CYS A 519 -27.08 36.82 -10.59
CA CYS A 519 -26.11 37.90 -10.79
C CYS A 519 -24.71 37.39 -11.15
N TRP A 520 -24.01 38.10 -12.03
CA TRP A 520 -22.61 37.80 -12.32
C TRP A 520 -21.71 38.03 -11.10
N THR A 521 -20.55 37.36 -11.05
CA THR A 521 -19.60 37.49 -9.95
C THR A 521 -19.18 38.96 -9.74
N GLY A 522 -19.37 39.46 -8.52
CA GLY A 522 -19.11 40.86 -8.18
C GLY A 522 -20.27 41.81 -8.45
N TYR A 523 -21.45 41.31 -8.82
CA TYR A 523 -22.72 42.03 -8.82
C TYR A 523 -23.63 41.50 -7.69
N GLU A 524 -24.53 42.34 -7.20
CA GLU A 524 -25.52 42.00 -6.17
C GLU A 524 -26.96 42.24 -6.67
N GLU A 525 -27.90 41.47 -6.09
CA GLU A 525 -29.32 41.54 -6.44
C GLU A 525 -29.95 42.87 -6.02
N THR A 526 -30.85 43.39 -6.87
CA THR A 526 -31.68 44.54 -6.52
C THR A 526 -33.13 44.13 -6.24
N ARG A 527 -33.98 45.11 -5.91
CA ARG A 527 -35.44 44.91 -5.85
C ARG A 527 -36.08 44.51 -7.20
N HIS A 528 -35.32 44.59 -8.30
CA HIS A 528 -35.75 44.12 -9.61
C HIS A 528 -34.98 42.85 -9.95
N HIS A 529 -35.66 41.70 -9.94
CA HIS A 529 -35.04 40.38 -10.14
C HIS A 529 -34.32 40.21 -11.48
N ASN A 530 -34.61 41.04 -12.49
CA ASN A 530 -33.93 41.02 -13.77
C ASN A 530 -32.71 41.95 -13.86
N PHE A 531 -32.33 42.66 -12.79
CA PHE A 531 -31.27 43.66 -12.81
C PHE A 531 -30.36 43.58 -11.58
N CYS A 532 -29.06 43.35 -11.82
CA CYS A 532 -28.03 43.33 -10.79
C CYS A 532 -27.11 44.56 -10.88
N VAL A 533 -26.68 45.08 -9.72
CA VAL A 533 -25.77 46.24 -9.61
C VAL A 533 -24.36 45.80 -9.21
N ALA A 534 -23.35 46.55 -9.66
CA ALA A 534 -21.96 46.23 -9.36
C ALA A 534 -21.63 46.46 -7.89
N HIS A 535 -20.96 45.49 -7.26
CA HIS A 535 -20.48 45.57 -5.89
C HIS A 535 -19.00 45.99 -5.83
N CYS A 536 -18.67 46.86 -4.89
CA CYS A 536 -17.31 47.32 -4.65
C CYS A 536 -16.94 47.08 -3.18
N ARG A 537 -15.87 46.32 -2.93
CA ARG A 537 -15.29 46.14 -1.59
C ARG A 537 -13.79 46.49 -1.61
N PRO A 538 -13.35 47.58 -0.96
CA PRO A 538 -14.14 48.56 -0.20
C PRO A 538 -15.12 49.35 -1.07
N ALA A 539 -16.14 49.96 -0.44
CA ALA A 539 -17.06 50.85 -1.12
C ALA A 539 -16.33 52.10 -1.65
N CYS A 540 -16.85 52.71 -2.71
CA CYS A 540 -16.25 53.88 -3.34
C CYS A 540 -16.35 55.13 -2.45
N GLU A 541 -15.24 55.52 -1.82
CA GLU A 541 -15.14 56.81 -1.13
C GLU A 541 -15.23 57.94 -2.18
N ASN A 542 -16.22 58.84 -2.05
CA ASN A 542 -16.51 59.95 -2.98
C ASN A 542 -16.76 59.54 -4.45
N GLY A 543 -17.35 58.36 -4.69
CA GLY A 543 -17.69 57.89 -6.04
C GLY A 543 -18.85 56.89 -6.08
N LYS A 544 -19.16 56.38 -7.27
CA LYS A 544 -20.16 55.31 -7.51
C LYS A 544 -19.49 54.07 -8.09
N CYS A 545 -19.92 52.88 -7.67
CA CYS A 545 -19.47 51.62 -8.26
C CYS A 545 -20.12 51.45 -9.65
N VAL A 546 -19.31 51.23 -10.70
CA VAL A 546 -19.81 51.08 -12.09
C VAL A 546 -19.48 49.72 -12.71
N ALA A 547 -18.53 49.00 -12.13
CA ALA A 547 -18.23 47.60 -12.38
C ALA A 547 -17.57 47.03 -11.10
N PRO A 548 -17.45 45.70 -10.93
CA PRO A 548 -16.88 45.11 -9.73
C PRO A 548 -15.51 45.71 -9.37
N ASN A 549 -15.40 46.27 -8.16
CA ASN A 549 -14.22 46.99 -7.66
C ASN A 549 -13.73 48.18 -8.54
N LYS A 550 -14.58 48.74 -9.40
CA LYS A 550 -14.27 49.91 -10.26
C LYS A 550 -15.18 51.08 -9.91
N CYS A 551 -14.57 52.13 -9.34
CA CYS A 551 -15.26 53.34 -8.94
C CYS A 551 -15.18 54.42 -10.02
N GLN A 552 -16.33 55.03 -10.33
CA GLN A 552 -16.41 56.32 -11.02
C GLN A 552 -16.44 57.42 -9.96
N CYS A 553 -15.43 58.26 -9.91
CA CYS A 553 -15.36 59.36 -8.94
C CYS A 553 -16.40 60.43 -9.22
N SER A 554 -16.89 61.06 -8.14
CA SER A 554 -17.73 62.25 -8.23
C SER A 554 -16.90 63.45 -8.69
N ASP A 555 -17.57 64.48 -9.19
CA ASP A 555 -16.91 65.69 -9.70
C ASP A 555 -15.93 66.29 -8.67
N GLY A 556 -14.80 66.81 -9.15
CA GLY A 556 -13.72 67.33 -8.31
C GLY A 556 -12.82 66.27 -7.64
N HIS A 557 -13.05 64.97 -7.87
CA HIS A 557 -12.24 63.90 -7.29
C HIS A 557 -11.66 62.96 -8.37
N ARG A 558 -10.51 62.33 -8.09
CA ARG A 558 -9.97 61.23 -8.91
C ARG A 558 -9.25 60.17 -8.07
N VAL A 559 -9.13 58.97 -8.63
CA VAL A 559 -8.16 57.98 -8.14
C VAL A 559 -6.76 58.53 -8.39
N THR A 560 -6.02 58.84 -7.33
CA THR A 560 -4.62 59.30 -7.41
C THR A 560 -3.61 58.17 -7.25
N ASN A 561 -4.05 57.00 -6.80
CA ASN A 561 -3.22 55.83 -6.53
C ASN A 561 -3.89 54.58 -7.13
N ALA A 562 -3.26 53.95 -8.12
CA ALA A 562 -3.80 52.76 -8.78
C ALA A 562 -3.97 51.56 -7.82
N SER A 563 -3.23 51.53 -6.71
CA SER A 563 -3.35 50.51 -5.66
C SER A 563 -4.49 50.77 -4.67
N GLU A 564 -5.14 51.94 -4.71
CA GLU A 564 -6.32 52.30 -3.91
C GLU A 564 -7.50 52.75 -4.82
N PRO A 565 -7.98 51.92 -5.76
CA PRO A 565 -8.97 52.34 -6.77
C PRO A 565 -10.35 52.69 -6.20
N HIS A 566 -10.60 52.35 -4.93
CA HIS A 566 -11.82 52.70 -4.20
C HIS A 566 -11.77 54.12 -3.58
N ARG A 567 -10.61 54.81 -3.61
CA ARG A 567 -10.42 56.13 -3.00
C ARG A 567 -10.35 57.24 -4.02
N CYS A 568 -11.47 57.92 -4.23
CA CYS A 568 -11.49 59.16 -4.99
C CYS A 568 -11.04 60.32 -4.10
N ARG A 569 -9.76 60.69 -4.20
CA ARG A 569 -9.20 61.82 -3.45
C ARG A 569 -9.60 63.14 -4.14
N ALA A 570 -9.82 64.17 -3.33
CA ALA A 570 -10.12 65.52 -3.80
C ALA A 570 -8.97 66.07 -4.67
N ILE A 571 -9.32 66.88 -5.66
CA ILE A 571 -8.38 67.62 -6.49
C ILE A 571 -8.56 69.10 -6.21
N CYS A 572 -7.47 69.78 -5.88
CA CYS A 572 -7.40 71.23 -5.86
C CYS A 572 -6.70 71.68 -7.15
N LYS A 573 -7.31 72.61 -7.91
CA LYS A 573 -6.72 73.17 -9.14
C LYS A 573 -5.41 73.91 -8.86
N GLU A 574 -5.36 74.60 -7.72
CA GLU A 574 -4.15 75.21 -7.19
C GLU A 574 -3.48 74.27 -6.19
N THR A 575 -2.15 74.25 -6.16
CA THR A 575 -1.37 73.39 -5.27
C THR A 575 -1.41 73.90 -3.84
N CYS A 576 -1.92 73.08 -2.91
CA CYS A 576 -1.81 73.35 -1.47
C CYS A 576 -0.35 73.29 -1.01
N ILE A 577 0.11 74.33 -0.30
CA ILE A 577 1.49 74.50 0.18
C ILE A 577 1.46 74.63 1.71
N ASN A 578 2.16 73.73 2.42
CA ASN A 578 2.02 73.54 3.87
C ASN A 578 0.58 73.23 4.32
N ALA A 579 -0.22 72.70 3.38
CA ALA A 579 -1.65 72.42 3.52
C ALA A 579 -2.00 71.16 2.73
N GLU A 580 -3.06 70.46 3.15
CA GLU A 580 -3.59 69.28 2.46
C GLU A 580 -4.91 69.60 1.75
N CYS A 581 -5.10 69.02 0.56
CA CYS A 581 -6.35 69.14 -0.20
C CYS A 581 -7.36 68.11 0.30
N LEU A 582 -8.14 68.47 1.33
CA LEU A 582 -9.14 67.57 1.94
C LEU A 582 -10.49 67.61 1.22
N ARG A 583 -10.80 68.70 0.49
CA ARG A 583 -12.02 68.88 -0.30
C ARG A 583 -11.68 69.52 -1.67
N PRO A 584 -12.49 69.31 -2.73
CA PRO A 584 -12.17 69.85 -4.06
C PRO A 584 -12.04 71.37 -4.04
N ASP A 585 -10.94 71.87 -4.62
CA ASP A 585 -10.54 73.30 -4.61
C ASP A 585 -10.46 73.96 -3.21
N GLU A 586 -10.33 73.18 -2.13
CA GLU A 586 -10.24 73.68 -0.76
C GLU A 586 -9.09 73.03 0.02
N CYS A 587 -8.02 73.80 0.19
CA CYS A 587 -6.89 73.43 1.04
C CYS A 587 -7.22 73.64 2.52
N VAL A 588 -6.58 72.85 3.41
CA VAL A 588 -6.61 73.03 4.86
C VAL A 588 -5.18 72.95 5.38
N CYS A 589 -4.74 73.94 6.19
CA CYS A 589 -3.38 73.97 6.72
C CYS A 589 -3.03 72.72 7.54
N LEU A 590 -1.78 72.26 7.44
CA LEU A 590 -1.25 71.22 8.33
C LEU A 590 -1.19 71.72 9.78
N ALA A 591 -1.20 70.81 10.75
CA ALA A 591 -1.15 71.16 12.17
C ALA A 591 0.07 72.04 12.50
N GLY A 592 -0.17 73.17 13.19
CA GLY A 592 0.86 74.18 13.47
C GLY A 592 1.15 75.16 12.32
N TYR A 593 0.28 75.25 11.31
CA TYR A 593 0.35 76.23 10.22
C TYR A 593 -0.98 76.99 10.10
N GLU A 594 -0.93 78.24 9.65
CA GLU A 594 -2.10 79.10 9.41
C GLU A 594 -2.00 79.81 8.05
N PHE A 595 -3.12 80.16 7.43
CA PHE A 595 -3.12 80.75 6.08
C PHE A 595 -2.41 82.10 6.05
N LEU A 596 -1.57 82.32 5.04
CA LEU A 596 -1.01 83.64 4.74
C LEU A 596 -2.14 84.63 4.45
N ASN A 597 -1.98 85.88 4.88
CA ASN A 597 -2.99 86.92 4.70
C ASN A 597 -3.31 87.12 3.20
N GLY A 598 -4.56 86.86 2.82
CA GLY A 598 -5.04 86.89 1.43
C GLY A 598 -4.85 85.59 0.63
N SER A 599 -4.20 84.56 1.19
CA SER A 599 -4.03 83.24 0.56
C SER A 599 -5.12 82.25 0.99
N ARG A 600 -5.46 81.32 0.10
CA ARG A 600 -6.36 80.16 0.38
C ARG A 600 -5.70 78.81 0.13
N THR A 601 -4.45 78.81 -0.33
CA THR A 601 -3.72 77.62 -0.78
C THR A 601 -2.34 77.50 -0.11
N GLU A 602 -1.86 78.55 0.55
CA GLU A 602 -0.54 78.56 1.21
C GLU A 602 -0.63 78.98 2.68
N CYS A 603 -0.02 78.19 3.55
CA CYS A 603 0.04 78.43 5.00
C CYS A 603 1.47 78.72 5.48
N SER A 604 1.62 79.69 6.39
CA SER A 604 2.84 79.96 7.15
C SER A 604 2.90 79.11 8.43
N PRO A 605 4.10 78.73 8.90
CA PRO A 605 4.24 78.08 10.20
C PRO A 605 3.85 79.03 11.32
N LYS A 606 3.19 78.48 12.34
CA LYS A 606 2.90 79.15 13.59
C LYS A 606 3.88 78.66 14.65
N CYS A 607 4.52 79.60 15.33
CA CYS A 607 5.23 79.33 16.57
C CYS A 607 4.36 79.87 17.71
N GLU A 608 4.06 79.02 18.70
CA GLU A 608 3.20 79.39 19.85
C GLU A 608 3.90 80.34 20.81
N GLN A 609 5.23 80.40 20.73
CA GLN A 609 6.07 81.43 21.33
C GLN A 609 6.78 82.25 20.26
N ASP A 610 7.07 83.51 20.60
CA ASP A 610 7.91 84.36 19.78
C ASP A 610 9.35 83.81 19.77
N CYS A 611 9.94 83.72 18.58
CA CYS A 611 11.34 83.30 18.41
C CYS A 611 12.33 84.32 19.01
N GLY A 612 11.88 85.56 19.25
CA GLY A 612 12.70 86.65 19.78
C GLY A 612 13.63 87.18 18.70
N HIS A 613 14.93 86.92 18.82
CA HIS A 613 15.93 87.26 17.80
C HIS A 613 16.07 86.15 16.76
N GLY A 614 14.95 85.86 16.09
CA GLY A 614 14.85 84.81 15.09
C GLY A 614 13.49 84.77 14.40
N ARG A 615 13.34 83.88 13.42
CA ARG A 615 12.15 83.74 12.59
C ARG A 615 11.57 82.32 12.69
N CYS A 616 10.24 82.21 12.73
CA CYS A 616 9.57 80.92 12.69
C CYS A 616 9.73 80.28 11.30
N ILE A 617 10.34 79.09 11.22
CA ILE A 617 10.63 78.36 9.97
C ILE A 617 9.90 77.02 9.84
N GLY A 618 9.18 76.62 10.88
CA GLY A 618 8.33 75.44 10.94
C GLY A 618 7.45 75.52 12.20
N ALA A 619 6.42 74.67 12.30
CA ALA A 619 5.57 74.61 13.48
C ALA A 619 6.43 74.47 14.76
N ASN A 620 6.37 75.46 15.65
CA ASN A 620 7.19 75.54 16.87
C ASN A 620 8.72 75.40 16.66
N ALA A 621 9.22 75.75 15.46
CA ALA A 621 10.64 75.67 15.10
C ALA A 621 11.18 77.02 14.62
N CYS A 622 12.13 77.58 15.38
CA CYS A 622 12.74 78.88 15.12
C CYS A 622 14.12 78.77 14.44
N SER A 623 14.45 79.80 13.65
CA SER A 623 15.76 80.04 13.05
C SER A 623 16.32 81.33 13.64
N CYS A 624 17.50 81.29 14.26
CA CYS A 624 18.05 82.45 14.95
C CYS A 624 18.83 83.37 14.02
N ASP A 625 18.76 84.67 14.32
CA ASP A 625 19.56 85.69 13.65
C ASP A 625 21.04 85.58 14.07
N LEU A 626 21.95 86.18 13.28
CA LEU A 626 23.39 86.15 13.55
C LEU A 626 23.72 86.72 14.94
N GLY A 627 24.52 85.98 15.73
CA GLY A 627 24.84 86.31 17.13
C GLY A 627 23.94 85.61 18.16
N TYR A 628 22.85 84.98 17.71
CA TYR A 628 21.92 84.24 18.56
C TYR A 628 21.96 82.74 18.22
N ARG A 629 21.74 81.88 19.21
CA ARG A 629 21.66 80.43 19.05
C ARG A 629 20.32 79.90 19.52
N LEU A 630 19.92 78.77 18.96
CA LEU A 630 18.71 78.08 19.37
C LEU A 630 18.91 77.46 20.76
N SER A 631 17.98 77.75 21.67
CA SER A 631 17.85 77.11 22.98
C SER A 631 16.39 76.71 23.18
N LEU A 632 16.12 75.80 24.12
CA LEU A 632 14.75 75.56 24.58
C LEU A 632 14.42 76.52 25.71
N ALA A 633 13.19 77.04 25.74
CA ALA A 633 12.68 77.87 26.82
C ALA A 633 12.25 76.99 28.00
N ASN A 634 12.85 77.22 29.18
CA ASN A 634 12.69 76.38 30.38
C ASN A 634 11.23 76.10 30.81
N ASP A 635 10.29 76.98 30.47
CA ASP A 635 8.89 76.87 30.90
C ASP A 635 8.00 76.04 29.95
N THR A 636 8.50 75.68 28.76
CA THR A 636 7.65 75.10 27.68
C THR A 636 8.33 74.10 26.74
N ASP A 637 9.65 73.91 26.82
CA ASP A 637 10.44 73.11 25.87
C ASP A 637 10.25 73.51 24.38
N LEU A 638 9.90 74.78 24.13
CA LEU A 638 9.80 75.38 22.80
C LEU A 638 11.09 76.10 22.42
N ALA A 639 11.40 76.15 21.13
CA ALA A 639 12.67 76.66 20.64
C ALA A 639 12.67 78.21 20.55
N VAL A 640 13.60 78.86 21.25
CA VAL A 640 13.75 80.33 21.33
C VAL A 640 15.21 80.73 21.06
N CYS A 641 15.43 81.90 20.48
CA CYS A 641 16.76 82.39 20.10
C CYS A 641 17.38 83.27 21.18
N VAL A 642 18.46 82.79 21.79
CA VAL A 642 19.17 83.46 22.89
C VAL A 642 20.56 83.92 22.46
N ALA A 643 21.01 85.06 22.96
CA ALA A 643 22.31 85.63 22.64
C ALA A 643 23.45 84.69 23.07
N TYR A 644 24.53 84.64 22.29
CA TYR A 644 25.68 83.77 22.57
C TYR A 644 26.98 84.46 22.20
N CYS A 645 27.88 84.61 23.18
CA CYS A 645 29.21 85.21 22.99
C CYS A 645 30.31 84.23 23.37
N ASN A 646 31.36 84.17 22.57
CA ASN A 646 32.58 83.39 22.78
C ASN A 646 33.79 84.06 22.11
N ASP A 647 34.99 83.50 22.29
CA ASP A 647 36.24 84.05 21.77
C ASP A 647 36.31 84.13 20.23
N TRP A 648 35.42 83.42 19.51
CA TRP A 648 35.37 83.39 18.04
C TRP A 648 34.41 84.42 17.44
N ASN A 649 33.41 84.88 18.21
CA ASN A 649 32.47 85.91 17.78
C ASN A 649 32.64 87.25 18.52
N CYS A 650 33.68 87.40 19.36
CA CYS A 650 34.01 88.65 20.04
C CYS A 650 35.51 88.98 20.03
N LEU A 651 36.16 88.84 18.87
CA LEU A 651 37.58 89.18 18.71
C LEU A 651 37.84 90.68 18.99
N ASN A 652 38.85 90.97 19.80
CA ASN A 652 39.20 92.31 20.31
C ASN A 652 38.10 93.02 21.16
N GLY A 653 37.13 92.27 21.69
CA GLY A 653 36.15 92.74 22.66
C GLY A 653 36.19 91.93 23.97
N LYS A 654 35.19 92.13 24.83
CA LYS A 654 34.86 91.26 25.96
C LYS A 654 33.40 90.86 25.91
N CYS A 655 33.10 89.59 26.17
CA CYS A 655 31.72 89.13 26.32
C CYS A 655 31.10 89.67 27.61
N ASP A 656 29.91 90.26 27.49
CA ASP A 656 29.05 90.64 28.62
C ASP A 656 28.29 89.43 29.18
N VAL A 657 27.78 89.54 30.41
CA VAL A 657 26.95 88.51 31.06
C VAL A 657 25.66 88.19 30.30
N ASN A 658 25.19 89.12 29.46
CA ASN A 658 24.03 88.93 28.58
C ASN A 658 24.36 88.23 27.25
N GLY A 659 25.61 87.78 27.04
CA GLY A 659 26.01 87.10 25.81
C GLY A 659 26.19 88.03 24.60
N ILE A 660 26.48 89.31 24.83
CA ILE A 660 26.73 90.33 23.80
C ILE A 660 28.20 90.75 23.83
N CYS A 661 28.82 90.99 22.67
CA CYS A 661 30.20 91.45 22.58
C CYS A 661 30.34 92.96 22.85
N GLN A 662 31.10 93.34 23.87
CA GLN A 662 31.42 94.74 24.17
C GLN A 662 32.82 95.11 23.64
N CYS A 663 32.89 96.14 22.81
CA CYS A 663 34.14 96.63 22.23
C CYS A 663 34.82 97.70 23.10
N VAL A 664 36.15 97.75 23.06
CA VAL A 664 36.95 98.79 23.75
C VAL A 664 36.73 100.15 23.07
N GLN A 665 36.82 101.25 23.83
CA GLN A 665 36.50 102.61 23.36
C GLN A 665 37.17 102.96 22.01
N GLY A 666 36.35 103.36 21.03
CA GLY A 666 36.78 103.69 19.66
C GLY A 666 36.64 102.56 18.63
N LEU A 667 36.13 101.38 19.05
CA LEU A 667 35.84 100.25 18.17
C LEU A 667 34.33 99.94 18.19
N VAL A 668 33.78 99.59 17.02
CA VAL A 668 32.40 99.12 16.83
C VAL A 668 32.42 97.64 16.47
N TYR A 669 31.46 96.87 16.98
CA TYR A 669 31.34 95.44 16.69
C TYR A 669 30.88 95.22 15.24
N ASN A 670 31.62 94.42 14.47
CA ASN A 670 31.23 94.05 13.11
C ASN A 670 30.69 92.62 13.07
N GLU A 671 29.37 92.52 12.99
CA GLU A 671 28.59 91.27 13.01
C GLU A 671 29.00 90.26 11.91
N ARG A 672 29.45 90.73 10.73
CA ARG A 672 29.91 89.84 9.65
C ARG A 672 31.34 89.34 9.84
N ARG A 673 32.12 89.92 10.76
CA ARG A 673 33.52 89.53 11.04
C ARG A 673 33.73 88.93 12.44
N GLY A 674 32.74 88.97 13.32
CA GLY A 674 32.86 88.48 14.70
C GLY A 674 33.89 89.25 15.53
N ALA A 675 34.13 90.52 15.20
CA ALA A 675 35.26 91.28 15.74
C ALA A 675 34.96 92.77 15.91
N CYS A 676 35.59 93.40 16.91
CA CYS A 676 35.61 94.84 17.14
C CYS A 676 36.59 95.54 16.19
N VAL A 677 36.12 96.52 15.41
CA VAL A 677 36.88 97.23 14.37
C VAL A 677 36.67 98.75 14.45
N SER A 678 37.63 99.54 13.97
CA SER A 678 37.57 101.01 14.01
C SER A 678 36.78 101.62 12.85
N GLU A 679 35.98 102.64 13.13
CA GLU A 679 35.23 103.40 12.13
C GLU A 679 36.09 104.40 11.36
N LEU A 680 36.90 103.94 10.40
CA LEU A 680 37.42 104.78 9.31
C LEU A 680 37.98 103.92 8.18
N GLY A 681 37.21 103.76 7.09
CA GLY A 681 37.61 102.88 6.00
C GLY A 681 36.61 102.69 4.85
N VAL A 682 35.77 103.69 4.53
CA VAL A 682 35.06 103.68 3.23
C VAL A 682 36.07 103.99 2.14
N ILE A 683 36.50 102.96 1.40
CA ILE A 683 37.34 103.13 0.21
C ILE A 683 36.60 102.49 -0.97
N ASN A 684 36.12 103.32 -1.90
CA ASN A 684 35.65 102.88 -3.20
C ASN A 684 36.84 102.35 -4.03
N GLY A 685 37.19 101.09 -3.82
CA GLY A 685 38.22 100.38 -4.58
C GLY A 685 37.69 99.95 -5.94
N GLN A 686 38.21 100.57 -7.01
CA GLN A 686 37.81 100.26 -8.39
C GLN A 686 38.00 98.78 -8.73
N VAL A 687 37.03 98.20 -9.45
CA VAL A 687 37.17 96.89 -10.07
C VAL A 687 38.21 96.97 -11.19
N VAL A 688 39.47 96.67 -10.88
CA VAL A 688 40.52 96.44 -11.88
C VAL A 688 40.19 95.15 -12.61
N ARG A 689 39.49 95.26 -13.74
CA ARG A 689 39.29 94.13 -14.67
C ARG A 689 40.62 93.78 -15.32
N VAL A 690 41.35 92.84 -14.73
CA VAL A 690 42.46 92.15 -15.42
C VAL A 690 41.86 91.34 -16.57
N SER A 691 42.20 91.72 -17.80
CA SER A 691 41.70 91.07 -19.01
C SER A 691 42.39 89.73 -19.24
N LEU A 692 41.81 88.66 -18.70
CA LEU A 692 42.16 87.29 -19.10
C LEU A 692 41.70 87.05 -20.55
N PRO A 693 42.56 86.54 -21.45
CA PRO A 693 42.22 86.40 -22.86
C PRO A 693 41.20 85.28 -23.07
N ARG A 694 40.33 85.43 -24.09
CA ARG A 694 39.19 84.54 -24.35
C ARG A 694 39.54 83.05 -24.51
N TRP A 695 40.79 82.71 -24.86
CA TRP A 695 41.27 81.32 -24.92
C TRP A 695 41.47 80.66 -23.54
N ALA A 696 41.75 81.42 -22.48
CA ALA A 696 41.86 80.88 -21.12
C ALA A 696 40.50 80.39 -20.57
N ILE A 697 39.42 81.12 -20.89
CA ILE A 697 38.05 80.76 -20.49
C ILE A 697 37.57 79.53 -21.27
N GLY A 698 37.87 79.46 -22.58
CA GLY A 698 37.61 78.28 -23.41
C GLY A 698 38.37 77.04 -22.92
N GLY A 699 39.65 77.19 -22.57
CA GLY A 699 40.47 76.13 -22.01
C GLY A 699 39.93 75.61 -20.67
N MET A 700 39.60 76.50 -19.73
CA MET A 700 39.01 76.11 -18.44
C MET A 700 37.63 75.44 -18.61
N SER A 701 36.81 75.90 -19.56
CA SER A 701 35.51 75.28 -19.86
C SER A 701 35.67 73.87 -20.44
N LEU A 702 36.60 73.67 -21.38
CA LEU A 702 36.93 72.34 -21.92
C LEU A 702 37.51 71.41 -20.85
N LEU A 703 38.33 71.93 -19.95
CA LEU A 703 38.94 71.16 -18.86
C LEU A 703 37.91 70.77 -17.78
N LEU A 704 36.92 71.64 -17.50
CA LEU A 704 35.77 71.32 -16.65
C LEU A 704 34.82 70.31 -17.31
N ILE A 705 34.59 70.40 -18.62
CA ILE A 705 33.81 69.40 -19.37
C ILE A 705 34.54 68.05 -19.40
N ALA A 706 35.87 68.05 -19.58
CA ALA A 706 36.69 66.84 -19.51
C ALA A 706 36.66 66.22 -18.11
N LEU A 707 36.80 67.01 -17.03
CA LEU A 707 36.67 66.53 -15.65
C LEU A 707 35.25 66.04 -15.33
N GLY A 708 34.21 66.70 -15.83
CA GLY A 708 32.82 66.26 -15.70
C GLY A 708 32.55 64.94 -16.42
N SER A 709 33.07 64.76 -17.63
CA SER A 709 32.98 63.51 -18.39
C SER A 709 33.79 62.37 -17.75
N LEU A 710 34.95 62.67 -17.15
CA LEU A 710 35.75 61.72 -16.38
C LEU A 710 35.03 61.31 -15.08
N ALA A 711 34.37 62.24 -14.39
CA ALA A 711 33.54 61.95 -13.24
C ALA A 711 32.33 61.07 -13.61
N LEU A 712 31.66 61.35 -14.74
CA LEU A 712 30.60 60.50 -15.29
C LEU A 712 31.12 59.10 -15.68
N LEU A 713 32.31 58.98 -16.25
CA LEU A 713 32.95 57.69 -16.53
C LEU A 713 33.33 56.93 -15.25
N LEU A 714 33.76 57.62 -14.19
CA LEU A 714 34.03 57.00 -12.89
C LEU A 714 32.74 56.54 -12.20
N VAL A 715 31.67 57.34 -12.26
CA VAL A 715 30.33 56.98 -11.79
C VAL A 715 29.75 55.80 -12.58
N TYR A 716 29.90 55.79 -13.91
CA TYR A 716 29.49 54.68 -14.77
C TYR A 716 30.31 53.41 -14.50
N ARG A 717 31.62 53.55 -14.27
CA ARG A 717 32.50 52.44 -13.89
C ARG A 717 32.14 51.87 -12.53
N GLU A 718 31.72 52.69 -11.57
CA GLU A 718 31.25 52.23 -10.25
C GLU A 718 29.83 51.64 -10.30
N TYR A 719 28.95 52.18 -11.14
CA TYR A 719 27.63 51.61 -11.45
C TYR A 719 27.76 50.23 -12.12
N ALA A 720 28.67 50.07 -13.07
CA ALA A 720 29.01 48.78 -13.68
C ALA A 720 29.63 47.80 -12.66
N ARG A 721 30.47 48.30 -11.74
CA ARG A 721 31.05 47.50 -10.64
C ARG A 721 29.98 46.99 -9.67
N ARG A 722 28.97 47.80 -9.35
CA ARG A 722 27.80 47.37 -8.53
C ARG A 722 26.93 46.35 -9.28
N ARG A 723 26.65 46.57 -10.57
CA ARG A 723 25.83 45.66 -11.39
C ARG A 723 26.41 44.25 -11.54
N PHE A 724 27.72 44.07 -11.35
CA PHE A 724 28.37 42.75 -11.39
C PHE A 724 28.33 41.98 -10.05
N ARG A 725 27.90 42.59 -8.94
CA ARG A 725 27.85 41.93 -7.62
C ARG A 725 26.46 41.41 -7.21
N GLU A 726 25.42 41.66 -8.02
CA GLU A 726 24.04 41.18 -7.79
C GLU A 726 23.61 40.04 -8.74
N LYS A 727 24.58 39.34 -9.36
CA LYS A 727 24.31 38.13 -10.18
C LYS A 727 24.91 36.83 -9.63
N HIS A 728 25.04 36.72 -8.31
CA HIS A 728 25.08 35.44 -7.58
C HIS A 728 24.27 35.63 -6.30
N GLY A 729 23.02 35.14 -6.28
CA GLY A 729 22.10 35.35 -5.15
C GLY A 729 20.62 35.49 -5.53
N VAL A 730 20.15 34.77 -6.57
CA VAL A 730 18.72 34.68 -6.90
C VAL A 730 18.28 33.23 -6.87
N ARG A 731 17.14 33.02 -6.19
CA ARG A 731 16.21 31.86 -6.16
C ARG A 731 16.09 31.17 -4.80
N LEU A 732 14.89 30.84 -4.32
CA LEU A 732 13.50 31.32 -4.54
C LEU A 732 12.67 30.69 -3.38
N ILE A 733 11.44 31.12 -3.07
CA ILE A 733 10.16 30.40 -3.32
C ILE A 733 9.12 31.06 -2.37
N GLU A 734 7.83 31.23 -2.65
CA GLU A 734 7.09 31.47 -3.91
C GLU A 734 5.59 31.72 -3.58
N ASN A 735 4.94 32.70 -4.24
CA ASN A 735 3.55 32.66 -4.76
C ASN A 735 2.35 32.38 -3.80
N PRO A 736 1.05 32.41 -4.24
CA PRO A 736 0.47 32.49 -5.60
C PRO A 736 -0.40 33.79 -5.82
N SER A 737 -1.15 34.05 -6.90
CA SER A 737 -1.95 33.17 -7.77
C SER A 737 -2.46 33.84 -9.08
N PHE A 738 -2.95 32.98 -9.99
CA PHE A 738 -3.93 33.23 -11.09
C PHE A 738 -3.54 34.02 -12.36
N GLY A 739 -3.81 33.38 -13.50
CA GLY A 739 -3.94 33.99 -14.83
C GLY A 739 -5.15 33.38 -15.57
N VAL A 740 -5.75 34.16 -16.47
CA VAL A 740 -6.89 33.80 -17.33
C VAL A 740 -6.43 33.67 -18.79
N VAL A 741 -7.28 33.14 -19.67
CA VAL A 741 -6.95 32.34 -20.85
C VAL A 741 -7.28 33.03 -22.20
N MET A 742 -6.44 32.79 -23.23
CA MET A 742 -6.63 33.01 -24.71
C MET A 742 -6.67 34.47 -25.23
N SER A 743 -6.25 34.81 -26.47
CA SER A 743 -5.53 34.12 -27.56
C SER A 743 -5.18 35.11 -28.71
N GLY A 744 -4.17 34.86 -29.56
CA GLY A 744 -4.06 35.55 -30.88
C GLY A 744 -2.68 35.65 -31.57
N ALA A 745 -2.48 34.80 -32.59
CA ALA A 745 -1.75 34.90 -33.88
C ALA A 745 -0.60 35.92 -34.19
N GLY A 746 0.30 35.50 -35.10
CA GLY A 746 1.30 36.31 -35.85
C GLY A 746 2.75 35.84 -35.60
N GLU A 747 3.30 34.86 -36.34
CA GLU A 747 3.98 34.96 -37.65
C GLU A 747 5.52 35.14 -37.57
N GLU A 748 6.23 34.13 -38.13
CA GLU A 748 7.48 34.17 -38.93
C GLU A 748 8.79 34.68 -38.27
N ASP A 749 10.00 34.16 -38.50
CA ASP A 749 10.57 33.03 -39.29
C ASP A 749 11.83 32.56 -38.51
N GLY A 750 12.50 31.41 -38.73
CA GLY A 750 12.42 30.33 -39.71
C GLY A 750 13.77 29.56 -39.74
N LEU A 751 13.82 28.37 -40.36
CA LEU A 751 15.03 27.55 -40.66
C LEU A 751 15.78 26.96 -39.42
N ASN A 752 16.25 25.70 -39.40
CA ASN A 752 16.35 24.68 -40.45
C ASN A 752 16.40 23.24 -39.88
N MET A 753 15.98 22.26 -40.71
CA MET A 753 16.44 20.86 -40.90
C MET A 753 17.39 20.20 -39.86
N GLN A 754 17.34 18.89 -39.54
CA GLN A 754 16.67 17.71 -40.16
C GLN A 754 16.60 16.55 -39.11
N GLU A 755 15.63 15.60 -39.20
CA GLU A 755 15.80 14.14 -39.50
C GLU A 755 16.98 13.43 -38.75
N GLU A 756 16.93 12.22 -38.19
CA GLU A 756 15.98 11.08 -38.10
C GLU A 756 16.48 10.18 -36.91
N GLU A 757 15.94 9.03 -36.46
CA GLU A 757 14.94 8.07 -36.97
C GLU A 757 14.18 7.36 -35.78
N GLU A 758 14.01 6.02 -35.83
CA GLU A 758 13.32 5.10 -34.89
C GLU A 758 14.10 4.70 -33.60
N SER A 759 13.37 4.48 -32.48
CA SER A 759 13.30 3.19 -31.73
C SER A 759 12.27 3.22 -30.60
#